data_AF-G6E6X6-F1
#
_entry.id   AF-G6E6X6-F1
#
_cell.length_a   1.000
_cell.length_b   1.000
_cell.length_c   1.000
_cell.angle_alpha   90.00
_cell.angle_beta   90.00
_cell.angle_gamma   90.00
#
_symmetry.space_group_name_H-M   'P 1'
#
loop_
_entity.id
_entity.type
_entity.pdbx_description
1 polymer ?
#
loop_
_entity_poly.entity_id
_entity_poly.type
_entity_poly.pdbx_seq_one_letter_code
_entity_poly.pdbx_strand_id
1 'polypeptide(L)'
;MTDVVFHEIAWLLLGAAAVGLLGTVLRQPVIVSFIAVGIGAAAFIDSSPETATQIRFLAELGIALLLFLVGLKLDVRLIKTLGPVALATGLGQVAFTAGIGFPIGLALGLDWLTSLYVAVALTFSSTIIIVKLLSDKRELETLHGRIALGFLIVQDIVVVIAMVVLSTIGVGSTQVGSGPVEIFTIGGSLLGVVAALVLFVRYLADPLMARLARTPELLVIASIGWAATAAAIGDMVGLGKELGGLAAGISIGSTAYRDMVAARLSALRDFLLLFFFLSIGATLDLSTLGQDIPRAFVFSLFVLIGNPLIVILIMAWMGYRARTGFLAGLTVAQISEFSLVFMAMGLNLGHVDQSAVGLVTLVGLVTIALSVYMITYSQQLYVRCRPLLRPLDFGFWREKAAENDEDGPTVDVIVFGLGRFGSELLRRLEDAGYSVLGVDLDPQTVKRYSDKGYQVRFGDVTEQEFWAELPLRQARWVVLSVPYDTILLTETDPRSGLLAAIRSHKFGGRVAMAARSDQEGRHLREAGGVDLVLNPFDDAATSAARQITDLDEDCITQEAATKLEPGALATAASESQPQVIIAGYGRVGSLVSDMLTRHEVPYIALDNDSTLVARERRKGTPILYGDAASPEVLGRLGIASAKALVVTMASPPVVESVVTAARAEQPDLVIVARARDAEPAVRLYDLDVTDAVPEAIEASLQLSEAILVNIGIPMGRVIASIHGKRDEFRKALQGPDKNGRTRRAIRTSSTQTEHEVRPDRRHE
;
A
#
# COMPACT_ATOMS: atom_id res chain seq x y z
N MET A 1 52.86 -9.47 2.93
CA MET A 1 52.01 -8.80 3.96
C MET A 1 50.62 -8.53 3.40
N THR A 2 50.49 -7.96 2.19
CA THR A 2 49.21 -7.87 1.44
C THR A 2 48.48 -9.20 1.28
N ASP A 3 49.21 -10.31 1.07
CA ASP A 3 48.60 -11.63 0.95
C ASP A 3 47.88 -12.04 2.25
N VAL A 4 48.41 -11.71 3.43
CA VAL A 4 47.83 -12.10 4.72
C VAL A 4 46.44 -11.48 4.89
N VAL A 5 46.30 -10.19 4.58
CA VAL A 5 45.02 -9.49 4.69
C VAL A 5 43.96 -10.06 3.75
N PHE A 6 44.36 -10.42 2.51
CA PHE A 6 43.45 -11.07 1.56
C PHE A 6 42.94 -12.41 2.09
N HIS A 7 43.83 -13.24 2.66
CA HIS A 7 43.43 -14.53 3.24
C HIS A 7 42.52 -14.34 4.45
N GLU A 8 42.82 -13.40 5.36
CA GLU A 8 41.98 -13.12 6.52
C GLU A 8 40.58 -12.67 6.11
N ILE A 9 40.45 -11.74 5.16
CA ILE A 9 39.15 -11.31 4.62
C ILE A 9 38.42 -12.49 3.97
N ALA A 10 39.10 -13.33 3.19
CA ALA A 10 38.50 -14.50 2.56
C ALA A 10 37.94 -15.49 3.61
N TRP A 11 38.69 -15.76 4.68
CA TRP A 11 38.24 -16.60 5.79
C TRP A 11 37.06 -16.00 6.55
N LEU A 12 37.06 -14.68 6.77
CA LEU A 12 35.93 -13.98 7.39
C LEU A 12 34.67 -14.06 6.53
N LEU A 13 34.79 -13.90 5.21
CA LEU A 13 33.66 -14.04 4.28
C LEU A 13 33.11 -15.47 4.24
N LEU A 14 33.99 -16.48 4.20
CA LEU A 14 33.59 -17.89 4.26
C LEU A 14 32.94 -18.24 5.60
N GLY A 15 33.50 -17.74 6.71
CA GLY A 15 32.92 -17.86 8.04
C GLY A 15 31.54 -17.22 8.15
N ALA A 16 31.39 -15.99 7.63
CA ALA A 16 30.12 -15.28 7.55
C ALA A 16 29.08 -16.04 6.72
N ALA A 17 29.47 -16.64 5.60
CA ALA A 17 28.59 -17.47 4.80
C ALA A 17 28.18 -18.76 5.52
N ALA A 18 29.10 -19.45 6.20
CA ALA A 18 28.83 -20.69 6.93
C ALA A 18 27.93 -20.45 8.16
N VAL A 19 28.26 -19.48 9.00
CA VAL A 19 27.44 -19.10 10.17
C VAL A 19 26.13 -18.45 9.72
N GLY A 20 26.13 -17.73 8.60
CA GLY A 20 24.92 -17.22 7.95
C GLY A 20 24.00 -18.33 7.48
N LEU A 21 24.53 -19.41 6.89
CA LEU A 21 23.77 -20.58 6.50
C LEU A 21 23.15 -21.28 7.73
N LEU A 22 23.94 -21.45 8.80
CA LEU A 22 23.42 -21.99 10.05
C LEU A 22 22.30 -21.10 10.63
N GLY A 23 22.51 -19.78 10.61
CA GLY A 23 21.53 -18.79 11.03
C GLY A 23 20.22 -18.90 10.24
N THR A 24 20.30 -18.98 8.91
CA THR A 24 19.09 -19.10 8.07
C THR A 24 18.34 -20.41 8.30
N VAL A 25 19.04 -21.53 8.55
CA VAL A 25 18.43 -22.80 8.97
C VAL A 25 17.69 -22.66 10.31
N LEU A 26 18.26 -21.90 11.25
CA LEU A 26 17.63 -21.56 12.53
C LEU A 26 16.56 -20.46 12.43
N ARG A 27 16.25 -19.98 11.21
CA ARG A 27 15.36 -18.84 10.91
C ARG A 27 15.83 -17.50 11.48
N GLN A 28 17.12 -17.35 11.72
CA GLN A 28 17.74 -16.12 12.19
C GLN A 28 18.15 -15.19 11.04
N PRO A 29 17.98 -13.85 11.18
CA PRO A 29 18.52 -12.87 10.25
C PRO A 29 20.05 -12.96 10.17
N VAL A 30 20.59 -12.80 8.96
CA VAL A 30 22.03 -12.96 8.70
C VAL A 30 22.89 -11.92 9.45
N ILE A 31 22.32 -10.77 9.82
CA ILE A 31 22.97 -9.73 10.62
C ILE A 31 23.48 -10.30 11.96
N VAL A 32 22.67 -11.14 12.63
CA VAL A 32 23.04 -11.78 13.91
C VAL A 32 24.26 -12.68 13.71
N SER A 33 24.29 -13.43 12.60
CA SER A 33 25.44 -14.27 12.23
C SER A 33 26.70 -13.45 11.97
N PHE A 34 26.59 -12.28 11.33
CA PHE A 34 27.74 -11.42 11.02
C PHE A 34 28.37 -10.82 12.29
N ILE A 35 27.55 -10.36 13.24
CA ILE A 35 28.04 -9.89 14.54
C ILE A 35 28.72 -11.04 15.28
N ALA A 36 28.11 -12.24 15.31
CA ALA A 36 28.68 -13.41 15.96
C ALA A 36 30.03 -13.82 15.36
N VAL A 37 30.18 -13.75 14.03
CA VAL A 37 31.46 -14.01 13.34
C VAL A 37 32.49 -12.95 13.70
N GLY A 38 32.11 -11.68 13.81
CA GLY A 38 33.02 -10.61 14.26
C GLY A 38 33.54 -10.84 15.67
N ILE A 39 32.65 -11.20 16.61
CA ILE A 39 33.03 -11.55 17.99
C ILE A 39 33.97 -12.76 18.00
N GLY A 40 33.64 -13.81 17.23
CA GLY A 40 34.47 -15.00 17.12
C GLY A 40 35.83 -14.71 16.49
N ALA A 41 35.88 -13.87 15.47
CA ALA A 41 37.12 -13.45 14.84
C ALA A 41 38.03 -12.75 15.85
N ALA A 42 37.53 -11.78 16.63
CA ALA A 42 38.33 -11.12 17.65
C ALA A 42 38.82 -12.06 18.77
N ALA A 43 38.07 -13.12 19.09
CA ALA A 43 38.43 -14.06 20.14
C ALA A 43 39.42 -15.15 19.69
N PHE A 44 39.37 -15.58 18.42
CA PHE A 44 40.09 -16.76 17.92
C PHE A 44 41.12 -16.45 16.82
N ILE A 45 41.00 -15.31 16.16
CA ILE A 45 41.89 -14.87 15.07
C ILE A 45 42.60 -13.62 15.58
N ASP A 46 43.91 -13.71 15.79
CA ASP A 46 44.75 -12.54 16.10
C ASP A 46 44.92 -11.70 14.82
N SER A 47 43.82 -11.05 14.42
CA SER A 47 43.72 -10.36 13.14
C SER A 47 44.70 -9.21 13.09
N SER A 48 45.41 -9.10 11.96
CA SER A 48 46.44 -8.07 11.84
C SER A 48 45.83 -6.66 11.94
N PRO A 49 46.53 -5.66 12.51
CA PRO A 49 46.05 -4.28 12.55
C PRO A 49 45.69 -3.70 11.17
N GLU A 50 46.35 -4.18 10.11
CA GLU A 50 46.05 -3.81 8.73
C GLU A 50 44.67 -4.33 8.28
N THR A 51 44.35 -5.59 8.60
CA THR A 51 43.03 -6.17 8.31
C THR A 51 41.92 -5.42 9.01
N ALA A 52 42.10 -5.07 10.30
CA ALA A 52 41.13 -4.28 11.05
C ALA A 52 40.89 -2.90 10.42
N THR A 53 41.95 -2.27 9.89
CA THR A 53 41.86 -0.99 9.19
C THR A 53 41.07 -1.11 7.88
N GLN A 54 41.31 -2.17 7.11
CA GLN A 54 40.56 -2.40 5.87
C GLN A 54 39.09 -2.72 6.14
N ILE A 55 38.79 -3.58 7.12
CA ILE A 55 37.40 -3.87 7.52
C ILE A 55 36.68 -2.58 7.93
N ARG A 56 37.34 -1.71 8.70
CA ARG A 56 36.77 -0.40 9.08
C ARG A 56 36.48 0.48 7.87
N PHE A 57 37.38 0.54 6.90
CA PHE A 57 37.17 1.29 5.67
C PHE A 57 35.95 0.76 4.87
N LEU A 58 35.81 -0.56 4.74
CA LEU A 58 34.65 -1.17 4.08
C LEU A 58 33.35 -0.92 4.87
N ALA A 59 33.42 -0.95 6.20
CA ALA A 59 32.30 -0.61 7.07
C ALA A 59 31.84 0.84 6.88
N GLU A 60 32.77 1.81 6.84
CA GLU A 60 32.46 3.22 6.60
C GLU A 60 31.79 3.46 5.25
N LEU A 61 32.29 2.79 4.18
CA LEU A 61 31.62 2.80 2.87
C LEU A 61 30.22 2.19 2.93
N GLY A 62 30.04 1.11 3.70
CA GLY A 62 28.74 0.48 3.95
C GLY A 62 27.75 1.42 4.62
N ILE A 63 28.17 2.16 5.65
CA ILE A 63 27.36 3.17 6.34
C ILE A 63 27.00 4.31 5.38
N ALA A 64 27.98 4.84 4.62
CA ALA A 64 27.73 5.91 3.66
C ALA A 64 26.71 5.49 2.59
N LEU A 65 26.82 4.27 2.05
CA LEU A 65 25.83 3.73 1.11
C LEU A 65 24.49 3.44 1.77
N LEU A 66 24.46 2.94 3.01
CA LEU A 66 23.21 2.75 3.76
C LEU A 66 22.45 4.07 3.87
N LEU A 67 23.12 5.15 4.31
CA LEU A 67 22.52 6.47 4.46
C LEU A 67 22.15 7.11 3.11
N PHE A 68 22.94 6.86 2.07
CA PHE A 68 22.56 7.21 0.70
C PHE A 68 21.26 6.51 0.26
N LEU A 69 21.12 5.21 0.51
CA LEU A 69 19.89 4.47 0.20
C LEU A 69 18.69 4.95 1.04
N VAL A 70 18.91 5.35 2.28
CA VAL A 70 17.88 6.00 3.10
C VAL A 70 17.46 7.33 2.48
N GLY A 71 18.43 8.16 2.06
CA GLY A 71 18.18 9.42 1.37
C GLY A 71 17.37 9.26 0.09
N LEU A 72 17.61 8.19 -0.68
CA LEU A 72 16.82 7.86 -1.88
C LEU A 72 15.35 7.56 -1.58
N LYS A 73 15.05 6.98 -0.41
CA LYS A 73 13.71 6.57 0.00
C LYS A 73 12.91 7.68 0.68
N LEU A 74 13.54 8.81 0.99
CA LEU A 74 12.85 9.99 1.54
C LEU A 74 12.01 10.65 0.46
N ASP A 75 10.74 10.25 0.37
CA ASP A 75 9.73 10.95 -0.41
C ASP A 75 8.72 11.60 0.54
N VAL A 76 8.79 12.94 0.65
CA VAL A 76 7.86 13.73 1.48
C VAL A 76 6.39 13.54 1.04
N ARG A 77 6.15 13.11 -0.20
CA ARG A 77 4.80 12.80 -0.70
C ARG A 77 4.26 11.50 -0.10
N LEU A 78 5.12 10.55 0.27
CA LEU A 78 4.72 9.30 0.91
C LEU A 78 4.10 9.55 2.29
N ILE A 79 4.52 10.59 3.00
CA ILE A 79 3.94 10.96 4.31
C ILE A 79 2.43 11.25 4.19
N LYS A 80 2.00 11.84 3.07
CA LYS A 80 0.58 12.17 2.83
C LYS A 80 -0.28 10.94 2.54
N THR A 81 0.32 9.82 2.14
CA THR A 81 -0.40 8.57 1.86
C THR A 81 -0.43 7.64 3.08
N LEU A 82 0.37 7.92 4.12
CA LEU A 82 0.32 7.22 5.39
C LEU A 82 -0.97 7.59 6.13
N GLY A 83 -1.81 6.59 6.41
CA GLY A 83 -3.03 6.80 7.19
C GLY A 83 -2.70 7.42 8.56
N PRO A 84 -3.60 8.22 9.17
CA PRO A 84 -3.29 8.96 10.39
C PRO A 84 -2.92 8.05 11.57
N VAL A 85 -3.31 6.77 11.53
CA VAL A 85 -2.94 5.74 12.51
C VAL A 85 -1.47 5.39 12.43
N ALA A 86 -0.93 5.21 11.22
CA ALA A 86 0.50 4.94 11.04
C ALA A 86 1.35 6.10 11.57
N LEU A 87 0.91 7.34 11.33
CA LEU A 87 1.60 8.54 11.83
C LEU A 87 1.54 8.66 13.35
N ALA A 88 0.34 8.54 13.93
CA ALA A 88 0.14 8.64 15.38
C ALA A 88 0.89 7.53 16.13
N THR A 89 0.80 6.29 15.64
CA THR A 89 1.50 5.15 16.24
C THR A 89 3.02 5.28 16.10
N GLY A 90 3.53 5.69 14.94
CA GLY A 90 4.97 5.84 14.71
C GLY A 90 5.61 6.94 15.57
N LEU A 91 5.07 8.16 15.51
CA LEU A 91 5.58 9.27 16.32
C LEU A 91 5.33 9.05 17.81
N GLY A 92 4.15 8.54 18.16
CA GLY A 92 3.80 8.22 19.54
C GLY A 92 4.73 7.16 20.12
N GLN A 93 4.96 6.06 19.40
CA GLN A 93 5.86 5.01 19.87
C GLN A 93 7.28 5.55 20.05
N VAL A 94 7.83 6.32 19.11
CA VAL A 94 9.19 6.89 19.26
C VAL A 94 9.27 7.79 20.48
N ALA A 95 8.29 8.69 20.67
CA ALA A 95 8.27 9.61 21.80
C ALA A 95 8.13 8.90 23.15
N PHE A 96 7.21 7.93 23.27
CA PHE A 96 7.03 7.18 24.52
C PHE A 96 8.19 6.24 24.80
N THR A 97 8.74 5.56 23.79
CA THR A 97 9.90 4.68 23.96
C THR A 97 11.13 5.48 24.40
N ALA A 98 11.41 6.64 23.78
CA ALA A 98 12.50 7.51 24.24
C ALA A 98 12.20 8.08 25.64
N GLY A 99 10.97 8.53 25.89
CA GLY A 99 10.55 9.10 27.17
C GLY A 99 10.61 8.13 28.35
N ILE A 100 10.41 6.82 28.12
CA ILE A 100 10.55 5.77 29.13
C ILE A 100 11.97 5.20 29.16
N GLY A 101 12.62 5.04 28.01
CA GLY A 101 13.99 4.56 27.91
C GLY A 101 15.00 5.48 28.59
N PHE A 102 14.80 6.79 28.53
CA PHE A 102 15.66 7.79 29.15
C PHE A 102 15.75 7.65 30.68
N PRO A 103 14.64 7.64 31.46
CA PRO A 103 14.70 7.43 32.89
C PRO A 103 15.18 6.01 33.26
N ILE A 104 14.94 4.99 32.42
CA ILE A 104 15.55 3.67 32.62
C ILE A 104 17.09 3.76 32.57
N GLY A 105 17.64 4.49 31.60
CA GLY A 105 19.09 4.73 31.50
C GLY A 105 19.67 5.40 32.74
N LEU A 106 19.02 6.47 33.20
CA LEU A 106 19.41 7.17 34.42
C LEU A 106 19.36 6.25 35.65
N ALA A 107 18.30 5.43 35.78
CA ALA A 107 18.14 4.48 36.87
C ALA A 107 19.19 3.36 36.86
N LEU A 108 19.71 3.01 35.67
CA LEU A 108 20.80 2.04 35.50
C LEU A 108 22.21 2.65 35.67
N GLY A 109 22.28 3.93 36.03
CA GLY A 109 23.50 4.66 36.34
C GLY A 109 24.25 5.19 35.11
N LEU A 110 23.59 5.31 33.96
CA LEU A 110 24.14 6.02 32.80
C LEU A 110 24.03 7.53 33.02
N ASP A 111 24.97 8.30 32.48
CA ASP A 111 24.85 9.77 32.46
C ASP A 111 23.67 10.21 31.58
N TRP A 112 23.25 11.47 31.72
CA TRP A 112 22.07 11.97 31.01
C TRP A 112 22.25 11.99 29.49
N LEU A 113 23.45 12.27 28.99
CA LEU A 113 23.69 12.34 27.56
C LEU A 113 23.67 10.92 26.97
N THR A 114 24.43 9.99 27.56
CA THR A 114 24.40 8.58 27.15
C THR A 114 23.00 7.96 27.29
N SER A 115 22.26 8.30 28.35
CA SER A 115 20.87 7.84 28.52
C SER A 115 19.96 8.32 27.39
N LEU A 116 20.11 9.58 26.94
CA LEU A 116 19.34 10.13 25.82
C LEU A 116 19.68 9.40 24.52
N TYR A 117 20.97 9.16 24.26
CA TYR A 117 21.44 8.42 23.11
C TYR A 117 20.88 7.00 23.05
N VAL A 118 21.04 6.26 24.15
CA VAL A 118 20.51 4.90 24.27
C VAL A 118 18.99 4.92 24.11
N ALA A 119 18.28 5.83 24.78
CA ALA A 119 16.83 5.92 24.69
C ALA A 119 16.33 6.15 23.26
N VAL A 120 16.96 7.07 22.51
CA VAL A 120 16.63 7.34 21.10
C VAL A 120 16.98 6.14 20.22
N ALA A 121 18.14 5.52 20.41
CA ALA A 121 18.56 4.34 19.66
C ALA A 121 17.56 3.18 19.82
N LEU A 122 16.98 2.98 21.01
CA LEU A 122 16.00 1.93 21.28
C LEU A 122 14.64 2.13 20.58
N THR A 123 14.40 3.31 20.00
CA THR A 123 13.17 3.60 19.26
C THR A 123 13.17 3.07 17.82
N PHE A 124 14.35 2.86 17.24
CA PHE A 124 14.51 2.60 15.82
C PHE A 124 14.28 1.11 15.52
N SER A 125 13.20 0.77 14.81
CA SER A 125 12.88 -0.63 14.46
C SER A 125 13.39 -1.01 13.07
N SER A 126 13.65 -2.29 12.81
CA SER A 126 14.24 -2.75 11.53
C SER A 126 13.16 -2.95 10.46
N THR A 127 13.10 -2.05 9.48
CA THR A 127 12.15 -2.15 8.36
C THR A 127 12.41 -3.38 7.49
N ILE A 128 13.68 -3.72 7.20
CA ILE A 128 14.02 -4.83 6.30
C ILE A 128 13.57 -6.17 6.88
N ILE A 129 13.85 -6.43 8.17
CA ILE A 129 13.51 -7.69 8.82
C ILE A 129 11.99 -7.83 8.91
N ILE A 130 11.28 -6.78 9.34
CA ILE A 130 9.81 -6.85 9.49
C ILE A 130 9.11 -7.01 8.15
N VAL A 131 9.47 -6.22 7.13
CA VAL A 131 8.87 -6.34 5.80
C VAL A 131 9.08 -7.75 5.25
N LYS A 132 10.28 -8.32 5.43
CA LYS A 132 10.55 -9.70 5.04
C LYS A 132 9.69 -10.70 5.82
N LEU A 133 9.64 -10.63 7.14
CA LEU A 133 8.87 -11.56 7.97
C LEU A 133 7.36 -11.48 7.68
N LEU A 134 6.80 -10.27 7.51
CA LEU A 134 5.40 -10.10 7.13
C LEU A 134 5.14 -10.56 5.69
N SER A 135 6.09 -10.35 4.77
CA SER A 135 6.00 -10.86 3.40
C SER A 135 6.01 -12.39 3.37
N ASP A 136 6.93 -13.02 4.11
CA ASP A 136 7.07 -14.48 4.20
C ASP A 136 5.79 -15.11 4.80
N LYS A 137 5.13 -14.42 5.74
CA LYS A 137 3.84 -14.82 6.32
C LYS A 137 2.63 -14.41 5.48
N ARG A 138 2.82 -13.66 4.38
CA ARG A 138 1.74 -13.05 3.56
C ARG A 138 0.81 -12.13 4.36
N GLU A 139 1.33 -11.48 5.39
CA GLU A 139 0.59 -10.61 6.31
C GLU A 139 0.67 -9.11 5.91
N LEU A 140 1.45 -8.73 4.89
CA LEU A 140 1.65 -7.33 4.46
C LEU A 140 0.33 -6.58 4.13
N GLU A 141 -0.63 -7.28 3.52
CA GLU A 141 -1.91 -6.70 3.10
C GLU A 141 -2.99 -6.74 4.20
N THR A 142 -2.67 -7.25 5.38
CA THR A 142 -3.60 -7.25 6.52
C THR A 142 -3.66 -5.87 7.17
N LEU A 143 -4.69 -5.60 7.98
CA LEU A 143 -4.81 -4.32 8.69
C LEU A 143 -3.58 -4.03 9.57
N HIS A 144 -3.14 -5.00 10.36
CA HIS A 144 -1.96 -4.86 11.22
C HIS A 144 -0.67 -4.74 10.40
N GLY A 145 -0.55 -5.48 9.28
CA GLY A 145 0.59 -5.39 8.38
C GLY A 145 0.72 -4.03 7.70
N ARG A 146 -0.38 -3.47 7.19
CA ARG A 146 -0.40 -2.11 6.60
C ARG A 146 -0.10 -1.02 7.64
N ILE A 147 -0.64 -1.16 8.86
CA ILE A 147 -0.34 -0.22 9.95
C ILE A 147 1.15 -0.33 10.35
N ALA A 148 1.67 -1.55 10.49
CA ALA A 148 3.08 -1.80 10.80
C ALA A 148 4.02 -1.21 9.75
N LEU A 149 3.79 -1.51 8.47
CA LEU A 149 4.56 -0.92 7.37
C LEU A 149 4.48 0.61 7.40
N GLY A 150 3.28 1.14 7.65
CA GLY A 150 3.06 2.58 7.70
C GLY A 150 3.88 3.26 8.79
N PHE A 151 3.86 2.77 10.04
CA PHE A 151 4.63 3.42 11.09
C PHE A 151 6.13 3.16 10.99
N LEU A 152 6.58 2.03 10.41
CA LEU A 152 8.01 1.78 10.14
C LEU A 152 8.59 2.86 9.22
N ILE A 153 7.83 3.27 8.20
CA ILE A 153 8.21 4.39 7.32
C ILE A 153 8.33 5.69 8.13
N VAL A 154 7.39 5.95 9.05
CA VAL A 154 7.45 7.14 9.92
C VAL A 154 8.69 7.10 10.81
N GLN A 155 9.00 5.95 11.40
CA GLN A 155 10.19 5.76 12.21
C GLN A 155 11.47 6.00 11.41
N ASP A 156 11.57 5.47 10.17
CA ASP A 156 12.72 5.70 9.30
C ASP A 156 12.94 7.20 9.01
N ILE A 157 11.85 7.98 8.89
CA ILE A 157 11.94 9.45 8.78
C ILE A 157 12.47 10.08 10.07
N VAL A 158 11.98 9.63 11.23
CA VAL A 158 12.45 10.14 12.53
C VAL A 158 13.92 9.80 12.76
N VAL A 159 14.37 8.60 12.36
CA VAL A 159 15.79 8.20 12.37
C VAL A 159 16.63 9.21 11.60
N VAL A 160 16.23 9.52 10.36
CA VAL A 160 16.92 10.50 9.51
C VAL A 160 16.99 11.86 10.20
N ILE A 161 15.87 12.35 10.72
CA ILE A 161 15.83 13.65 11.41
C ILE A 161 16.77 13.64 12.62
N ALA A 162 16.73 12.59 13.43
CA ALA A 162 17.60 12.43 14.59
C ALA A 162 19.08 12.43 14.18
N MET A 163 19.43 11.75 13.09
CA MET A 163 20.80 11.72 12.57
C MET A 163 21.27 13.09 12.06
N VAL A 164 20.42 13.80 11.33
CA VAL A 164 20.70 15.16 10.85
C VAL A 164 20.90 16.11 12.03
N VAL A 165 19.99 16.09 13.01
CA VAL A 165 20.09 16.92 14.23
C VAL A 165 21.40 16.63 14.95
N LEU A 166 21.75 15.35 15.12
CA LEU A 166 22.97 14.99 15.83
C LEU A 166 24.23 15.47 15.11
N SER A 167 24.30 15.29 13.80
CA SER A 167 25.44 15.77 13.03
C SER A 167 25.54 17.30 13.09
N THR A 168 24.42 18.04 13.05
CA THR A 168 24.46 19.51 13.21
C THR A 168 24.96 19.96 14.58
N ILE A 169 24.69 19.19 15.64
CA ILE A 169 25.22 19.48 16.99
C ILE A 169 26.72 19.19 17.03
N GLY A 170 27.16 18.09 16.41
CA GLY A 170 28.57 17.71 16.31
C GLY A 170 29.44 18.80 15.70
N VAL A 171 28.95 19.45 14.64
CA VAL A 171 29.58 20.60 13.97
C VAL A 171 29.79 21.79 14.92
N GLY A 172 28.88 22.00 15.88
CA GLY A 172 28.97 23.10 16.85
C GLY A 172 29.87 22.81 18.06
N SER A 173 30.32 21.56 18.23
CA SER A 173 31.06 21.09 19.41
C SER A 173 32.57 20.96 19.20
N THR A 174 33.03 20.88 17.95
CA THR A 174 34.46 20.99 17.63
C THR A 174 34.94 22.36 18.12
N GLN A 175 36.02 22.38 18.91
CA GLN A 175 36.70 23.60 19.40
C GLN A 175 37.31 24.39 18.23
N VAL A 176 36.44 24.96 17.41
CA VAL A 176 36.69 26.01 16.46
C VAL A 176 36.26 27.27 17.20
N GLY A 177 37.13 28.28 17.22
CA GLY A 177 37.05 29.42 18.13
C GLY A 177 35.64 30.04 18.22
N SER A 178 35.32 30.54 19.41
CA SER A 178 34.10 31.30 19.68
C SER A 178 34.16 32.70 19.04
N GLY A 179 34.51 32.79 17.77
CA GLY A 179 34.50 34.00 16.97
C GLY A 179 33.23 34.07 16.12
N PRO A 180 32.57 35.24 16.01
CA PRO A 180 31.42 35.40 15.12
C PRO A 180 31.76 35.05 13.66
N VAL A 181 33.03 35.17 13.26
CA VAL A 181 33.51 34.82 11.91
C VAL A 181 33.39 33.31 11.63
N GLU A 182 33.63 32.43 12.60
CA GLU A 182 33.60 30.97 12.40
C GLU A 182 32.18 30.40 12.35
N ILE A 183 31.25 30.99 13.10
CA ILE A 183 29.81 30.67 12.98
C ILE A 183 29.29 31.07 11.60
N PHE A 184 29.76 32.21 11.06
CA PHE A 184 29.42 32.65 9.70
C PHE A 184 30.07 31.78 8.62
N THR A 185 31.29 31.24 8.82
CA THR A 185 31.91 30.34 7.84
C THR A 185 31.29 28.95 7.86
N ILE A 186 30.93 28.40 9.01
CA ILE A 186 30.22 27.10 9.14
C ILE A 186 28.78 27.22 8.63
N GLY A 187 28.06 28.28 9.02
CA GLY A 187 26.72 28.56 8.51
C GLY A 187 26.71 28.80 6.99
N GLY A 188 27.72 29.54 6.50
CA GLY A 188 27.93 29.80 5.07
C GLY A 188 28.33 28.57 4.27
N SER A 189 29.16 27.67 4.83
CA SER A 189 29.55 26.43 4.18
C SER A 189 28.39 25.44 4.10
N LEU A 190 27.57 25.32 5.15
CA LEU A 190 26.34 24.53 5.12
C LEU A 190 25.34 25.07 4.09
N LEU A 191 25.10 26.38 4.08
CA LEU A 191 24.21 27.01 3.09
C LEU A 191 24.76 26.84 1.66
N GLY A 192 26.08 26.94 1.50
CA GLY A 192 26.78 26.75 0.23
C GLY A 192 26.67 25.31 -0.29
N VAL A 193 26.88 24.32 0.57
CA VAL A 193 26.72 22.89 0.22
C VAL A 193 25.27 22.57 -0.11
N VAL A 194 24.31 23.05 0.67
CA VAL A 194 22.88 22.87 0.39
C VAL A 194 22.49 23.57 -0.91
N ALA A 195 22.94 24.81 -1.13
CA ALA A 195 22.68 25.55 -2.37
C ALA A 195 23.31 24.84 -3.59
N ALA A 196 24.54 24.36 -3.48
CA ALA A 196 25.21 23.59 -4.52
C ALA A 196 24.47 22.28 -4.81
N LEU A 197 23.99 21.59 -3.78
CA LEU A 197 23.18 20.38 -3.92
C LEU A 197 21.86 20.67 -4.64
N VAL A 198 21.14 21.72 -4.22
CA VAL A 198 19.87 22.13 -4.85
C VAL A 198 20.09 22.56 -6.30
N LEU A 199 21.17 23.30 -6.58
CA LEU A 199 21.56 23.69 -7.94
C LEU A 199 21.88 22.44 -8.79
N PHE A 200 22.64 21.50 -8.24
CA PHE A 200 22.96 20.23 -8.88
C PHE A 200 21.70 19.44 -9.22
N VAL A 201 20.78 19.27 -8.27
CA VAL A 201 19.50 18.58 -8.47
C VAL A 201 18.70 19.25 -9.57
N ARG A 202 18.58 20.59 -9.52
CA ARG A 202 17.73 21.35 -10.44
C ARG A 202 18.25 21.38 -11.88
N TYR A 203 19.56 21.39 -12.08
CA TYR A 203 20.16 21.65 -13.40
C TYR A 203 20.99 20.49 -13.97
N LEU A 204 21.55 19.60 -13.14
CA LEU A 204 22.52 18.58 -13.59
C LEU A 204 22.09 17.14 -13.30
N ALA A 205 21.39 16.86 -12.20
CA ALA A 205 21.07 15.51 -11.78
C ALA A 205 20.20 14.76 -12.80
N ASP A 206 19.05 15.29 -13.18
CA ASP A 206 18.13 14.65 -14.14
C ASP A 206 18.78 14.38 -15.52
N PRO A 207 19.40 15.36 -16.21
CA PRO A 207 19.98 15.10 -17.54
C PRO A 207 21.20 14.16 -17.48
N LEU A 208 21.97 14.20 -16.39
CA LEU A 208 23.11 13.30 -16.20
C LEU A 208 22.63 11.87 -15.94
N MET A 209 21.65 11.69 -15.05
CA MET A 209 21.07 10.39 -14.74
C MET A 209 20.36 9.78 -15.94
N ALA A 210 19.66 10.59 -16.75
CA ALA A 210 19.04 10.12 -18.00
C ALA A 210 20.05 9.55 -19.01
N ARG A 211 21.27 10.10 -19.04
CA ARG A 211 22.35 9.57 -19.89
C ARG A 211 22.98 8.31 -19.28
N LEU A 212 23.28 8.34 -17.99
CA LEU A 212 23.87 7.21 -17.26
C LEU A 212 22.95 5.99 -17.23
N ALA A 213 21.63 6.19 -17.11
CA ALA A 213 20.63 5.14 -17.04
C ALA A 213 20.53 4.29 -18.32
N ARG A 214 21.11 4.74 -19.44
CA ARG A 214 21.23 3.94 -20.68
C ARG A 214 22.12 2.70 -20.49
N THR A 215 23.04 2.76 -19.53
CA THR A 215 24.02 1.72 -19.21
C THR A 215 23.98 1.46 -17.70
N PRO A 216 23.34 0.38 -17.24
CA PRO A 216 23.14 0.10 -15.82
C PRO A 216 24.45 0.10 -15.00
N GLU A 217 25.55 -0.33 -15.59
CA GLU A 217 26.88 -0.39 -14.95
C GLU A 217 27.41 1.01 -14.64
N LEU A 218 27.30 1.94 -15.60
CA LEU A 218 27.69 3.33 -15.40
C LEU A 218 26.80 4.02 -14.37
N LEU A 219 25.50 3.70 -14.34
CA LEU A 219 24.58 4.24 -13.34
C LEU A 219 24.99 3.84 -11.92
N VAL A 220 25.38 2.57 -11.71
CA VAL A 220 25.86 2.08 -10.40
C VAL A 220 27.16 2.78 -10.00
N ILE A 221 28.15 2.82 -10.90
CA ILE A 221 29.45 3.47 -10.62
C ILE A 221 29.27 4.95 -10.31
N ALA A 222 28.46 5.66 -11.10
CA ALA A 222 28.19 7.07 -10.88
C ALA A 222 27.45 7.32 -9.56
N SER A 223 26.51 6.45 -9.19
CA SER A 223 25.77 6.59 -7.93
C SER A 223 26.65 6.34 -6.71
N ILE A 224 27.50 5.31 -6.74
CA ILE A 224 28.48 5.03 -5.67
C ILE A 224 29.49 6.17 -5.58
N GLY A 225 30.02 6.60 -6.72
CA GLY A 225 30.96 7.71 -6.81
C GLY A 225 30.36 9.01 -6.27
N TRP A 226 29.08 9.27 -6.56
CA TRP A 226 28.37 10.42 -6.00
C TRP A 226 28.17 10.32 -4.49
N ALA A 227 27.75 9.16 -3.99
CA ALA A 227 27.60 8.91 -2.55
C ALA A 227 28.93 9.10 -1.80
N ALA A 228 30.02 8.52 -2.32
CA ALA A 228 31.36 8.64 -1.73
C ALA A 228 31.90 10.08 -1.81
N THR A 229 31.68 10.78 -2.93
CA THR A 229 32.11 12.17 -3.10
C THR A 229 31.36 13.09 -2.14
N ALA A 230 30.05 12.93 -2.02
CA ALA A 230 29.26 13.75 -1.10
C ALA A 230 29.60 13.44 0.36
N ALA A 231 29.85 12.17 0.73
CA ALA A 231 30.34 11.80 2.06
C ALA A 231 31.72 12.45 2.35
N ALA A 232 32.64 12.43 1.39
CA ALA A 232 33.94 13.07 1.53
C ALA A 232 33.82 14.60 1.66
N ILE A 233 32.96 15.25 0.87
CA ILE A 233 32.67 16.68 1.01
C ILE A 233 32.05 16.97 2.39
N GLY A 234 31.12 16.14 2.84
CA GLY A 234 30.52 16.24 4.17
C GLY A 234 31.57 16.20 5.28
N ASP A 235 32.50 15.24 5.20
CA ASP A 235 33.63 15.10 6.12
C ASP A 235 34.56 16.33 6.08
N MET A 236 34.91 16.81 4.89
CA MET A 236 35.76 17.99 4.69
C MET A 236 35.14 19.29 5.23
N VAL A 237 33.81 19.42 5.13
CA VAL A 237 33.07 20.59 5.62
C VAL A 237 32.73 20.45 7.12
N GLY A 238 33.05 19.31 7.74
CA GLY A 238 32.79 19.03 9.15
C GLY A 238 31.36 18.55 9.44
N LEU A 239 30.55 18.29 8.41
CA LEU A 239 29.19 17.74 8.52
C LEU A 239 29.19 16.21 8.73
N GLY A 240 30.36 15.56 8.68
CA GLY A 240 30.49 14.12 8.76
C GLY A 240 30.12 13.40 7.45
N LYS A 241 30.61 12.17 7.34
CA LYS A 241 30.42 11.31 6.16
C LYS A 241 28.94 10.93 5.99
N GLU A 242 28.22 10.83 7.09
CA GLU A 242 26.83 10.40 7.20
C GLU A 242 25.87 11.38 6.53
N LEU A 243 25.98 12.67 6.88
CA LEU A 243 25.14 13.73 6.32
C LEU A 243 25.43 13.93 4.83
N GLY A 244 26.70 13.80 4.43
CA GLY A 244 27.09 13.84 3.02
C GLY A 244 26.49 12.68 2.20
N GLY A 245 26.56 11.46 2.71
CA GLY A 245 25.92 10.29 2.09
C GLY A 245 24.40 10.43 1.99
N LEU A 246 23.74 10.88 3.06
CA LEU A 246 22.31 11.16 3.09
C LEU A 246 21.91 12.24 2.07
N ALA A 247 22.65 13.35 2.01
CA ALA A 247 22.41 14.45 1.07
C ALA A 247 22.53 13.99 -0.38
N ALA A 248 23.52 13.15 -0.70
CA ALA A 248 23.61 12.52 -2.00
C ALA A 248 22.37 11.66 -2.31
N GLY A 249 21.87 10.91 -1.32
CA GLY A 249 20.66 10.11 -1.48
C GLY A 249 19.45 10.96 -1.81
N ILE A 250 19.22 12.03 -1.04
CA ILE A 250 18.11 12.97 -1.28
C ILE A 250 18.19 13.59 -2.68
N SER A 251 19.40 13.90 -3.15
CA SER A 251 19.59 14.52 -4.47
C SER A 251 19.17 13.63 -5.65
N ILE A 252 19.40 12.31 -5.55
CA ILE A 252 18.98 11.35 -6.58
C ILE A 252 17.55 10.87 -6.32
N GLY A 253 17.10 10.84 -5.06
CA GLY A 253 15.76 10.42 -4.65
C GLY A 253 14.64 11.27 -5.25
N SER A 254 14.93 12.53 -5.59
CA SER A 254 14.00 13.42 -6.28
C SER A 254 13.87 13.17 -7.80
N THR A 255 14.72 12.31 -8.38
CA THR A 255 14.71 12.00 -9.83
C THR A 255 13.83 10.79 -10.14
N ALA A 256 13.46 10.61 -11.42
CA ALA A 256 12.69 9.44 -11.87
C ALA A 256 13.47 8.11 -11.78
N TYR A 257 14.80 8.15 -11.57
CA TYR A 257 15.68 6.98 -11.60
C TYR A 257 15.94 6.37 -10.21
N ARG A 258 15.33 6.92 -9.14
CA ARG A 258 15.55 6.51 -7.74
C ARG A 258 15.41 5.00 -7.53
N ASP A 259 14.39 4.38 -8.13
CA ASP A 259 14.06 2.96 -7.91
C ASP A 259 15.08 2.05 -8.59
N MET A 260 15.59 2.45 -9.77
CA MET A 260 16.66 1.74 -10.47
C MET A 260 17.97 1.78 -9.68
N VAL A 261 18.32 2.96 -9.14
CA VAL A 261 19.51 3.13 -8.31
C VAL A 261 19.39 2.34 -7.01
N ALA A 262 18.26 2.47 -6.30
CA ALA A 262 18.00 1.78 -5.04
C ALA A 262 18.04 0.25 -5.20
N ALA A 263 17.40 -0.29 -6.23
CA ALA A 263 17.38 -1.74 -6.48
C ALA A 263 18.78 -2.31 -6.73
N ARG A 264 19.63 -1.59 -7.47
CA ARG A 264 20.98 -2.04 -7.81
C ARG A 264 21.95 -1.90 -6.65
N LEU A 265 21.86 -0.81 -5.89
CA LEU A 265 22.76 -0.57 -4.77
C LEU A 265 22.35 -1.30 -3.49
N SER A 266 21.12 -1.80 -3.38
CA SER A 266 20.70 -2.59 -2.20
C SER A 266 21.60 -3.80 -1.97
N ALA A 267 21.94 -4.55 -3.03
CA ALA A 267 22.81 -5.72 -2.91
C ALA A 267 24.24 -5.33 -2.47
N LEU A 268 24.75 -4.20 -2.98
CA LEU A 268 26.07 -3.70 -2.61
C LEU A 268 26.09 -3.21 -1.15
N ARG A 269 25.05 -2.49 -0.73
CA ARG A 269 24.84 -2.09 0.67
C ARG A 269 24.85 -3.32 1.57
N ASP A 270 24.09 -4.36 1.24
CA ASP A 270 24.01 -5.58 2.07
C ASP A 270 25.37 -6.27 2.20
N PHE A 271 26.15 -6.30 1.12
CA PHE A 271 27.53 -6.80 1.14
C PHE A 271 28.46 -5.93 1.99
N LEU A 272 28.36 -4.61 1.95
CA LEU A 272 29.23 -3.74 2.74
C LEU A 272 28.82 -3.68 4.22
N LEU A 273 27.53 -3.80 4.51
CA LEU A 273 27.03 -3.88 5.89
C LEU A 273 27.54 -5.11 6.64
N LEU A 274 27.85 -6.20 5.95
CA LEU A 274 28.56 -7.34 6.53
C LEU A 274 29.84 -6.87 7.26
N PHE A 275 30.66 -6.04 6.62
CA PHE A 275 31.91 -5.54 7.22
C PHE A 275 31.66 -4.60 8.39
N PHE A 276 30.57 -3.83 8.35
CA PHE A 276 30.14 -3.02 9.49
C PHE A 276 29.79 -3.88 10.71
N PHE A 277 28.98 -4.92 10.54
CA PHE A 277 28.62 -5.82 11.64
C PHE A 277 29.79 -6.67 12.14
N LEU A 278 30.67 -7.10 11.23
CA LEU A 278 31.93 -7.76 11.58
C LEU A 278 32.81 -6.83 12.42
N SER A 279 32.96 -5.56 12.01
CA SER A 279 33.74 -4.54 12.71
C SER A 279 33.22 -4.31 14.12
N ILE A 280 31.91 -4.07 14.28
CA ILE A 280 31.29 -3.90 15.60
C ILE A 280 31.50 -5.15 16.45
N GLY A 281 31.25 -6.34 15.87
CA GLY A 281 31.49 -7.64 16.50
C GLY A 281 32.91 -7.77 17.04
N ALA A 282 33.91 -7.38 16.25
CA ALA A 282 35.31 -7.47 16.62
C ALA A 282 35.75 -6.47 17.70
N THR A 283 35.04 -5.34 17.82
CA THR A 283 35.31 -4.32 18.85
C THR A 283 34.58 -4.57 20.17
N LEU A 284 33.71 -5.59 20.26
CA LEU A 284 33.02 -5.97 21.48
C LEU A 284 33.99 -6.70 22.43
N ASP A 285 34.40 -6.01 23.49
CA ASP A 285 35.22 -6.61 24.54
C ASP A 285 34.39 -7.41 25.54
N LEU A 286 34.42 -8.74 25.40
CA LEU A 286 33.70 -9.70 26.24
C LEU A 286 34.02 -9.56 27.74
N SER A 287 35.18 -8.99 28.11
CA SER A 287 35.56 -8.82 29.51
C SER A 287 34.82 -7.67 30.20
N THR A 288 34.59 -6.56 29.49
CA THR A 288 33.81 -5.41 29.98
C THR A 288 32.30 -5.64 29.85
N LEU A 289 31.87 -6.44 28.87
CA LEU A 289 30.48 -6.84 28.68
C LEU A 289 29.85 -7.50 29.91
N GLY A 290 30.61 -8.25 30.71
CA GLY A 290 30.10 -8.92 31.91
C GLY A 290 29.40 -7.97 32.89
N GLN A 291 29.85 -6.71 32.97
CA GLN A 291 29.27 -5.69 33.85
C GLN A 291 28.01 -5.05 33.24
N ASP A 292 27.89 -5.04 31.92
CA ASP A 292 26.77 -4.43 31.19
C ASP A 292 25.64 -5.42 30.85
N ILE A 293 25.84 -6.73 31.03
CA ILE A 293 24.79 -7.75 30.84
C ILE A 293 23.49 -7.41 31.59
N PRO A 294 23.49 -7.00 32.87
CA PRO A 294 22.25 -6.65 33.57
C PRO A 294 21.52 -5.47 32.91
N ARG A 295 22.27 -4.44 32.47
CA ARG A 295 21.72 -3.27 31.78
C ARG A 295 21.13 -3.68 30.43
N ALA A 296 21.86 -4.50 29.68
CA ALA A 296 21.43 -5.02 28.38
C ALA A 296 20.17 -5.87 28.52
N PHE A 297 20.06 -6.68 29.57
CA PHE A 297 18.87 -7.48 29.85
C PHE A 297 17.65 -6.61 30.11
N VAL A 298 17.77 -5.56 30.95
CA VAL A 298 16.69 -4.61 31.23
C VAL A 298 16.23 -3.89 29.97
N PHE A 299 17.17 -3.36 29.17
CA PHE A 299 16.83 -2.69 27.91
C PHE A 299 16.26 -3.66 26.88
N SER A 300 16.76 -4.89 26.79
CA SER A 300 16.21 -5.91 25.89
C SER A 300 14.79 -6.28 26.28
N LEU A 301 14.50 -6.42 27.58
CA LEU A 301 13.15 -6.67 28.08
C LEU A 301 12.22 -5.50 27.79
N PHE A 302 12.71 -4.27 27.97
CA PHE A 302 11.97 -3.07 27.62
C PHE A 302 11.66 -2.99 26.11
N VAL A 303 12.61 -3.34 25.24
CA VAL A 303 12.35 -3.38 23.80
C VAL A 303 11.41 -4.52 23.42
N LEU A 304 11.61 -5.73 23.95
CA LEU A 304 10.82 -6.92 23.60
C LEU A 304 9.37 -6.86 24.12
N ILE A 305 9.14 -6.18 25.24
CA ILE A 305 7.82 -6.12 25.89
C ILE A 305 7.26 -4.70 25.91
N GLY A 306 8.06 -3.73 26.32
CA GLY A 306 7.68 -2.32 26.44
C GLY A 306 7.28 -1.70 25.11
N ASN A 307 8.08 -1.84 24.04
CA ASN A 307 7.73 -1.28 22.73
C ASN A 307 6.41 -1.85 22.18
N PRO A 308 6.18 -3.17 22.16
CA PRO A 308 4.88 -3.72 21.80
C PRO A 308 3.74 -3.20 22.68
N LEU A 309 3.95 -3.09 23.99
CA LEU A 309 2.94 -2.59 24.91
C LEU A 309 2.56 -1.12 24.63
N ILE A 310 3.55 -0.28 24.32
CA ILE A 310 3.33 1.12 23.92
C ILE A 310 2.46 1.16 22.67
N VAL A 311 2.75 0.36 21.65
CA VAL A 311 1.95 0.30 20.41
C VAL A 311 0.53 -0.22 20.69
N ILE A 312 0.38 -1.27 21.50
CA ILE A 312 -0.93 -1.79 21.91
C ILE A 312 -1.75 -0.69 22.58
N LEU A 313 -1.16 0.07 23.51
CA LEU A 313 -1.84 1.14 24.23
C LEU A 313 -2.26 2.29 23.31
N ILE A 314 -1.37 2.73 22.41
CA ILE A 314 -1.70 3.78 21.43
C ILE A 314 -2.84 3.31 20.53
N MET A 315 -2.78 2.08 20.02
CA MET A 315 -3.80 1.54 19.14
C MET A 315 -5.14 1.32 19.86
N ALA A 316 -5.12 0.86 21.11
CA ALA A 316 -6.31 0.74 21.95
C ALA A 316 -6.97 2.11 22.17
N TRP A 317 -6.17 3.15 22.47
CA TRP A 317 -6.67 4.52 22.62
C TRP A 317 -7.30 5.07 21.32
N MET A 318 -6.82 4.61 20.16
CA MET A 318 -7.39 4.93 18.84
C MET A 318 -8.62 4.07 18.47
N GLY A 319 -9.06 3.17 19.35
CA GLY A 319 -10.24 2.33 19.15
C GLY A 319 -9.99 1.04 18.37
N TYR A 320 -8.73 0.63 18.17
CA TYR A 320 -8.40 -0.67 17.58
C TYR A 320 -8.39 -1.76 18.64
N ARG A 321 -8.76 -2.98 18.24
CA ARG A 321 -8.74 -4.17 19.12
C ARG A 321 -7.33 -4.50 19.60
N ALA A 322 -7.23 -5.03 20.82
CA ALA A 322 -5.96 -5.43 21.41
C ALA A 322 -5.22 -6.47 20.56
N ARG A 323 -5.93 -7.33 19.81
CA ARG A 323 -5.32 -8.26 18.84
C ARG A 323 -4.55 -7.55 17.74
N THR A 324 -5.18 -6.57 17.08
CA THR A 324 -4.56 -5.80 16.00
C THR A 324 -3.38 -5.00 16.55
N GLY A 325 -3.57 -4.37 17.71
CA GLY A 325 -2.51 -3.70 18.45
C GLY A 325 -1.34 -4.62 18.80
N PHE A 326 -1.62 -5.86 19.22
CA PHE A 326 -0.60 -6.82 19.60
C PHE A 326 0.22 -7.31 18.41
N LEU A 327 -0.45 -7.71 17.33
CA LEU A 327 0.23 -8.18 16.12
C LEU A 327 1.06 -7.06 15.47
N ALA A 328 0.54 -5.82 15.45
CA ALA A 328 1.29 -4.67 15.00
C ALA A 328 2.44 -4.32 15.97
N GLY A 329 2.19 -4.34 17.28
CA GLY A 329 3.17 -4.02 18.32
C GLY A 329 4.35 -4.99 18.36
N LEU A 330 4.14 -6.28 18.09
CA LEU A 330 5.25 -7.25 18.00
C LEU A 330 6.26 -6.89 16.90
N THR A 331 5.86 -6.12 15.89
CA THR A 331 6.79 -5.70 14.83
C THR A 331 7.80 -4.63 15.27
N VAL A 332 7.59 -3.96 16.41
CA VAL A 332 8.55 -3.02 17.01
C VAL A 332 9.33 -3.61 18.20
N ALA A 333 9.25 -4.93 18.40
CA ALA A 333 9.93 -5.64 19.49
C ALA A 333 11.45 -5.79 19.30
N GLN A 334 12.06 -5.04 18.38
CA GLN A 334 13.49 -5.09 18.08
C GLN A 334 14.02 -3.76 17.60
N ILE A 335 15.32 -3.56 17.83
CA ILE A 335 16.03 -2.40 17.29
C ILE A 335 16.67 -2.72 15.92
N SER A 336 17.04 -1.70 15.16
CA SER A 336 17.57 -1.83 13.79
C SER A 336 19.07 -1.58 13.68
N GLU A 337 19.62 -1.82 12.48
CA GLU A 337 20.97 -1.38 12.11
C GLU A 337 21.21 0.12 12.33
N PHE A 338 20.18 0.95 12.16
CA PHE A 338 20.28 2.40 12.34
C PHE A 338 20.54 2.80 13.79
N SER A 339 20.09 2.00 14.75
CA SER A 339 20.39 2.18 16.17
C SER A 339 21.89 2.09 16.43
N LEU A 340 22.57 1.14 15.79
CA LEU A 340 24.02 0.96 15.92
C LEU A 340 24.79 2.05 15.20
N VAL A 341 24.34 2.46 14.02
CA VAL A 341 24.94 3.60 13.29
C VAL A 341 24.79 4.90 14.10
N PHE A 342 23.62 5.13 14.70
CA PHE A 342 23.35 6.29 15.54
C PHE A 342 24.27 6.34 16.77
N MET A 343 24.48 5.19 17.44
CA MET A 343 25.40 5.08 18.57
C MET A 343 26.86 5.26 18.15
N ALA A 344 27.28 4.69 17.01
CA ALA A 344 28.62 4.87 16.47
C ALA A 344 28.92 6.34 16.13
N MET A 345 27.92 7.07 15.62
CA MET A 345 28.03 8.51 15.39
C MET A 345 28.17 9.28 16.72
N GLY A 346 27.41 8.92 17.76
CA GLY A 346 27.59 9.48 19.10
C GLY A 346 29.00 9.28 19.66
N LEU A 347 29.59 8.10 19.42
CA LEU A 347 30.96 7.78 19.81
C LEU A 347 31.98 8.65 19.05
N ASN A 348 31.81 8.81 17.73
CA ASN A 348 32.68 9.65 16.92
C ASN A 348 32.63 11.13 17.33
N LEU A 349 31.47 11.60 17.82
CA LEU A 349 31.29 12.94 18.38
C LEU A 349 31.82 13.08 19.83
N GLY A 350 32.22 11.98 20.48
CA GLY A 350 32.65 11.97 21.87
C GLY A 350 31.51 12.18 22.87
N HIS A 351 30.25 12.03 22.45
CA HIS A 351 29.08 12.18 23.31
C HIS A 351 28.76 10.90 24.11
N VAL A 352 29.20 9.74 23.62
CA VAL A 352 29.03 8.44 24.29
C VAL A 352 30.31 7.62 24.20
N ASP A 353 30.53 6.75 25.17
CA ASP A 353 31.69 5.87 25.23
C ASP A 353 31.46 4.53 24.49
N GLN A 354 32.55 3.81 24.23
CA GLN A 354 32.52 2.48 23.59
C GLN A 354 31.61 1.48 24.33
N SER A 355 31.51 1.60 25.67
CA SER A 355 30.62 0.77 26.49
C SER A 355 29.15 0.94 26.11
N ALA A 356 28.71 2.16 25.79
CA ALA A 356 27.34 2.43 25.37
C ALA A 356 27.02 1.81 24.00
N VAL A 357 27.98 1.87 23.05
CA VAL A 357 27.86 1.19 21.75
C VAL A 357 27.79 -0.33 21.95
N GLY A 358 28.63 -0.88 22.83
CA GLY A 358 28.62 -2.30 23.18
C GLY A 358 27.30 -2.75 23.82
N LEU A 359 26.78 -1.95 24.76
CA LEU A 359 25.48 -2.17 25.41
C LEU A 359 24.35 -2.23 24.37
N VAL A 360 24.23 -1.23 23.48
CA VAL A 360 23.18 -1.21 22.46
C VAL A 360 23.37 -2.34 21.45
N THR A 361 24.61 -2.74 21.15
CA THR A 361 24.89 -3.91 20.30
C THR A 361 24.38 -5.20 20.93
N LEU A 362 24.60 -5.40 22.23
CA LEU A 362 24.08 -6.57 22.95
C LEU A 362 22.55 -6.57 22.97
N VAL A 363 21.93 -5.42 23.23
CA VAL A 363 20.47 -5.26 23.15
C VAL A 363 19.97 -5.59 21.73
N GLY A 364 20.65 -5.10 20.69
CA GLY A 364 20.33 -5.40 19.30
C GLY A 364 20.40 -6.90 19.00
N LEU A 365 21.48 -7.55 19.38
CA LEU A 365 21.68 -8.99 19.19
C LEU A 365 20.53 -9.79 19.83
N VAL A 366 20.20 -9.50 21.09
CA VAL A 366 19.16 -10.21 21.84
C VAL A 366 17.78 -9.94 21.27
N THR A 367 17.45 -8.68 21.01
CA THR A 367 16.11 -8.28 20.56
C THR A 367 15.83 -8.73 19.12
N ILE A 368 16.80 -8.62 18.21
CA ILE A 368 16.68 -9.13 16.84
C ILE A 368 16.49 -10.65 16.86
N ALA A 369 17.30 -11.38 17.64
CA ALA A 369 17.21 -12.84 17.68
C ALA A 369 15.89 -13.36 18.26
N LEU A 370 15.38 -12.73 19.32
CA LEU A 370 14.15 -13.15 19.99
C LEU A 370 12.89 -12.68 19.26
N SER A 371 12.88 -11.46 18.72
CA SER A 371 11.70 -10.88 18.06
C SER A 371 11.29 -11.69 16.82
N VAL A 372 12.24 -12.26 16.08
CA VAL A 372 11.95 -13.09 14.90
C VAL A 372 11.07 -14.28 15.27
N TYR A 373 11.34 -14.93 16.40
CA TYR A 373 10.47 -15.99 16.90
C TYR A 373 9.14 -15.44 17.42
N MET A 374 9.14 -14.30 18.12
CA MET A 374 7.90 -13.66 18.59
C MET A 374 6.95 -13.30 17.43
N ILE A 375 7.48 -12.81 16.31
CA ILE A 375 6.71 -12.45 15.12
C ILE A 375 6.28 -13.71 14.35
N THR A 376 7.18 -14.70 14.22
CA THR A 376 6.86 -15.98 13.57
C THR A 376 5.71 -16.68 14.29
N TYR A 377 5.74 -16.71 15.62
CA TYR A 377 4.76 -17.36 16.49
C TYR A 377 3.75 -16.37 17.12
N SER A 378 3.54 -15.22 16.47
CA SER A 378 2.73 -14.11 17.00
C SER A 378 1.31 -14.52 17.39
N GLN A 379 0.68 -15.42 16.62
CA GLN A 379 -0.67 -15.90 16.92
C GLN A 379 -0.71 -16.79 18.17
N GLN A 380 0.24 -17.72 18.34
CA GLN A 380 0.28 -18.55 19.55
C GLN A 380 0.61 -17.72 20.79
N LEU A 381 1.46 -16.71 20.63
CA LEU A 381 1.80 -15.78 21.70
C LEU A 381 0.57 -14.94 22.10
N TYR A 382 -0.19 -14.44 21.13
CA TYR A 382 -1.44 -13.70 21.40
C TYR A 382 -2.43 -14.54 22.21
N VAL A 383 -2.64 -15.81 21.85
CA VAL A 383 -3.58 -16.68 22.58
C VAL A 383 -3.18 -16.86 24.04
N ARG A 384 -1.87 -16.96 24.33
CA ARG A 384 -1.36 -17.01 25.71
C ARG A 384 -1.47 -15.67 26.45
N CYS A 385 -1.29 -14.55 25.75
CA CYS A 385 -1.34 -13.21 26.33
C CYS A 385 -2.77 -12.62 26.40
N ARG A 386 -3.75 -13.20 25.70
CA ARG A 386 -5.16 -12.78 25.68
C ARG A 386 -5.74 -12.42 27.06
N PRO A 387 -5.56 -13.20 28.15
CA PRO A 387 -6.12 -12.85 29.46
C PRO A 387 -5.59 -11.53 30.02
N LEU A 388 -4.34 -11.18 29.73
CA LEU A 388 -3.71 -9.93 30.16
C LEU A 388 -4.12 -8.73 29.28
N LEU A 389 -4.48 -9.00 28.03
CA LEU A 389 -4.83 -7.98 27.03
C LEU A 389 -6.33 -7.64 27.01
N ARG A 390 -7.20 -8.51 27.53
CA ARG A 390 -8.65 -8.27 27.67
C ARG A 390 -9.05 -6.92 28.26
N PRO A 391 -8.42 -6.39 29.33
CA PRO A 391 -8.77 -5.06 29.82
C PRO A 391 -8.52 -3.99 28.76
N LEU A 392 -7.49 -4.12 27.92
CA LEU A 392 -7.14 -3.11 26.90
C LEU A 392 -8.12 -3.07 25.71
N ASP A 393 -9.08 -3.99 25.61
CA ASP A 393 -10.20 -3.90 24.65
C ASP A 393 -11.25 -2.83 25.07
N PHE A 394 -10.81 -1.74 25.71
CA PHE A 394 -11.63 -0.56 26.02
C PHE A 394 -11.89 0.21 24.72
N GLY A 395 -12.96 -0.13 24.02
CA GLY A 395 -13.43 0.62 22.87
C GLY A 395 -14.52 1.62 23.25
N PHE A 396 -14.29 2.89 22.93
CA PHE A 396 -15.25 4.01 22.86
C PHE A 396 -16.63 3.67 22.23
N TRP A 397 -16.69 2.56 21.49
CA TRP A 397 -17.88 2.04 20.79
C TRP A 397 -18.72 1.05 21.60
N ARG A 398 -18.17 0.46 22.67
CA ARG A 398 -18.90 -0.48 23.54
C ARG A 398 -19.92 0.25 24.42
N GLU A 399 -19.60 1.47 24.83
CA GLU A 399 -20.45 2.28 25.71
C GLU A 399 -21.65 2.89 24.97
N LYS A 400 -21.49 3.28 23.69
CA LYS A 400 -22.63 3.69 22.83
C LYS A 400 -23.52 2.54 22.35
N ALA A 401 -23.05 1.30 22.44
CA ALA A 401 -23.85 0.13 22.08
C ALA A 401 -24.75 -0.34 23.23
N ALA A 402 -24.32 -0.15 24.48
CA ALA A 402 -25.06 -0.57 25.67
C ALA A 402 -26.15 0.42 26.13
N GLU A 403 -26.10 1.68 25.69
CA GLU A 403 -27.14 2.68 26.03
C GLU A 403 -28.39 2.62 25.13
N ASN A 404 -28.43 1.73 24.12
CA ASN A 404 -29.59 1.57 23.22
C ASN A 404 -30.15 0.15 23.23
N ASP A 405 -30.36 -0.44 24.41
CA ASP A 405 -31.11 -1.69 24.54
C ASP A 405 -32.48 -1.40 25.14
N GLU A 406 -33.47 -1.30 24.24
CA GLU A 406 -34.73 -2.07 24.24
C GLU A 406 -35.66 -1.61 23.08
N ASP A 407 -35.44 -0.42 22.51
CA ASP A 407 -36.20 0.15 21.37
C ASP A 407 -35.26 0.63 20.21
N GLY A 408 -34.31 -0.22 19.80
CA GLY A 408 -33.46 0.09 18.64
C GLY A 408 -34.25 0.15 17.32
N PRO A 409 -33.89 1.02 16.35
CA PRO A 409 -34.59 1.13 15.07
C PRO A 409 -34.57 -0.20 14.32
N THR A 410 -35.71 -0.57 13.71
CA THR A 410 -35.87 -1.80 12.95
C THR A 410 -34.91 -1.84 11.76
N VAL A 411 -33.97 -2.80 11.75
CA VAL A 411 -33.00 -2.98 10.66
C VAL A 411 -33.53 -4.01 9.66
N ASP A 412 -33.63 -3.65 8.39
CA ASP A 412 -34.04 -4.56 7.30
C ASP A 412 -32.87 -5.37 6.75
N VAL A 413 -31.67 -4.76 6.65
CA VAL A 413 -30.49 -5.36 6.03
C VAL A 413 -29.24 -5.12 6.88
N ILE A 414 -28.45 -6.15 7.12
CA ILE A 414 -27.12 -6.02 7.76
C ILE A 414 -26.05 -6.25 6.70
N VAL A 415 -25.17 -5.28 6.49
CA VAL A 415 -24.08 -5.34 5.50
C VAL A 415 -22.74 -5.46 6.22
N PHE A 416 -22.08 -6.61 6.09
CA PHE A 416 -20.77 -6.89 6.66
C PHE A 416 -19.65 -6.60 5.65
N GLY A 417 -18.75 -5.68 6.01
CA GLY A 417 -17.60 -5.24 5.21
C GLY A 417 -17.94 -4.04 4.34
N LEU A 418 -17.88 -2.84 4.92
CA LEU A 418 -18.06 -1.52 4.31
C LEU A 418 -16.85 -1.05 3.50
N GLY A 419 -16.21 -1.97 2.77
CA GLY A 419 -15.25 -1.63 1.73
C GLY A 419 -15.90 -0.87 0.56
N ARG A 420 -15.19 -0.75 -0.58
CA ARG A 420 -15.70 -0.02 -1.75
C ARG A 420 -17.08 -0.50 -2.21
N PHE A 421 -17.29 -1.81 -2.22
CA PHE A 421 -18.56 -2.41 -2.61
C PHE A 421 -19.62 -2.32 -1.49
N GLY A 422 -19.28 -2.75 -0.27
CA GLY A 422 -20.26 -2.80 0.83
C GLY A 422 -20.74 -1.42 1.28
N SER A 423 -19.89 -0.40 1.26
CA SER A 423 -20.32 0.96 1.61
C SER A 423 -21.23 1.59 0.56
N GLU A 424 -21.01 1.28 -0.73
CA GLU A 424 -21.92 1.69 -1.79
C GLU A 424 -23.25 0.93 -1.68
N LEU A 425 -23.22 -0.38 -1.43
CA LEU A 425 -24.41 -1.18 -1.20
C LEU A 425 -25.25 -0.64 -0.04
N LEU A 426 -24.60 -0.27 1.08
CA LEU A 426 -25.25 0.33 2.23
C LEU A 426 -26.01 1.60 1.85
N ARG A 427 -25.34 2.53 1.15
CA ARG A 427 -25.96 3.78 0.69
C ARG A 427 -27.16 3.54 -0.22
N ARG A 428 -27.05 2.59 -1.16
CA ARG A 428 -28.12 2.29 -2.12
C ARG A 428 -29.36 1.70 -1.48
N LEU A 429 -29.16 0.82 -0.51
CA LEU A 429 -30.27 0.22 0.22
C LEU A 429 -30.98 1.28 1.08
N GLU A 430 -30.26 2.20 1.71
CA GLU A 430 -30.88 3.35 2.40
C GLU A 430 -31.60 4.31 1.43
N ASP A 431 -31.00 4.64 0.27
CA ASP A 431 -31.64 5.46 -0.77
C ASP A 431 -32.96 4.82 -1.27
N ALA A 432 -33.03 3.48 -1.27
CA ALA A 432 -34.23 2.72 -1.63
C ALA A 432 -35.25 2.60 -0.48
N GLY A 433 -34.99 3.22 0.68
CA GLY A 433 -35.88 3.27 1.83
C GLY A 433 -35.74 2.11 2.81
N TYR A 434 -34.70 1.28 2.71
CA TYR A 434 -34.42 0.22 3.70
C TYR A 434 -33.63 0.77 4.87
N SER A 435 -33.89 0.26 6.08
CA SER A 435 -32.99 0.50 7.21
C SER A 435 -31.81 -0.46 7.16
N VAL A 436 -30.59 0.08 7.07
CA VAL A 436 -29.38 -0.72 6.84
C VAL A 436 -28.40 -0.54 7.98
N LEU A 437 -27.97 -1.64 8.60
CA LEU A 437 -26.87 -1.65 9.55
C LEU A 437 -25.58 -2.07 8.85
N GLY A 438 -24.64 -1.15 8.72
CA GLY A 438 -23.29 -1.46 8.25
C GLY A 438 -22.41 -1.98 9.37
N VAL A 439 -21.63 -3.03 9.13
CA VAL A 439 -20.64 -3.55 10.07
C VAL A 439 -19.27 -3.60 9.41
N ASP A 440 -18.25 -3.02 10.04
CA ASP A 440 -16.88 -3.07 9.54
C ASP A 440 -15.84 -3.32 10.65
N LEU A 441 -14.71 -3.92 10.25
CA LEU A 441 -13.53 -4.22 11.05
C LEU A 441 -12.58 -3.01 11.18
N ASP A 442 -12.74 -1.98 10.36
CA ASP A 442 -11.96 -0.75 10.40
C ASP A 442 -12.73 0.38 11.11
N PRO A 443 -12.26 0.85 12.29
CA PRO A 443 -12.96 1.88 13.05
C PRO A 443 -12.99 3.23 12.32
N GLN A 444 -12.09 3.49 11.37
CA GLN A 444 -12.14 4.72 10.58
C GLN A 444 -13.26 4.70 9.56
N THR A 445 -13.47 3.57 8.90
CA THR A 445 -14.60 3.37 8.00
C THR A 445 -15.91 3.54 8.77
N VAL A 446 -16.04 2.93 9.94
CA VAL A 446 -17.22 3.10 10.83
C VAL A 446 -17.39 4.57 11.21
N LYS A 447 -16.35 5.26 11.69
CA LYS A 447 -16.43 6.68 12.03
C LYS A 447 -16.86 7.53 10.84
N ARG A 448 -16.24 7.33 9.67
CA ARG A 448 -16.53 8.08 8.45
C ARG A 448 -17.99 7.97 8.01
N TYR A 449 -18.60 6.81 8.14
CA TYR A 449 -20.01 6.60 7.77
C TYR A 449 -20.97 6.99 8.90
N SER A 450 -20.56 6.84 10.17
CA SER A 450 -21.30 7.36 11.32
C SER A 450 -21.39 8.89 11.29
N ASP A 451 -20.30 9.59 10.96
CA ASP A 451 -20.24 11.05 10.80
C ASP A 451 -21.16 11.55 9.66
N LYS A 452 -21.49 10.66 8.71
CA LYS A 452 -22.42 10.93 7.60
C LYS A 452 -23.88 10.57 7.94
N GLY A 453 -24.15 10.11 9.15
CA GLY A 453 -25.49 9.77 9.63
C GLY A 453 -25.96 8.33 9.34
N TYR A 454 -25.11 7.48 8.74
CA TYR A 454 -25.46 6.08 8.50
C TYR A 454 -25.43 5.25 9.79
N GLN A 455 -26.32 4.26 9.89
CA GLN A 455 -26.26 3.29 10.99
C GLN A 455 -25.13 2.30 10.75
N VAL A 456 -24.01 2.52 11.43
CA VAL A 456 -22.82 1.67 11.30
C VAL A 456 -22.27 1.25 12.67
N ARG A 457 -21.74 0.04 12.75
CA ARG A 457 -21.17 -0.54 13.95
C ARG A 457 -19.80 -1.14 13.68
N PHE A 458 -18.89 -0.95 14.62
CA PHE A 458 -17.59 -1.60 14.61
C PHE A 458 -17.72 -3.03 15.14
N GLY A 459 -17.20 -4.02 14.41
CA GLY A 459 -17.38 -5.41 14.78
C GLY A 459 -16.52 -6.41 14.02
N ASP A 460 -16.04 -7.43 14.74
CA ASP A 460 -15.41 -8.61 14.13
C ASP A 460 -16.44 -9.72 14.01
N VAL A 461 -16.75 -10.05 12.76
CA VAL A 461 -17.76 -11.03 12.38
C VAL A 461 -17.33 -12.46 12.72
N THR A 462 -16.07 -12.66 13.12
CA THR A 462 -15.56 -13.95 13.58
C THR A 462 -15.76 -14.21 15.07
N GLU A 463 -16.17 -13.21 15.86
CA GLU A 463 -16.39 -13.36 17.30
C GLU A 463 -17.83 -13.71 17.64
N GLN A 464 -18.03 -14.82 18.35
CA GLN A 464 -19.34 -15.33 18.74
C GLN A 464 -20.13 -14.36 19.63
N GLU A 465 -19.45 -13.58 20.48
CA GLU A 465 -20.08 -12.59 21.36
C GLU A 465 -20.69 -11.41 20.58
N PHE A 466 -20.06 -10.98 19.48
CA PHE A 466 -20.54 -9.87 18.65
C PHE A 466 -21.87 -10.20 17.94
N TRP A 467 -22.09 -11.47 17.58
CA TRP A 467 -23.35 -11.90 16.96
C TRP A 467 -24.55 -11.78 17.89
N ALA A 468 -24.35 -11.89 19.20
CA ALA A 468 -25.42 -11.76 20.19
C ALA A 468 -25.93 -10.31 20.31
N GLU A 469 -25.09 -9.32 19.97
CA GLU A 469 -25.40 -7.90 20.04
C GLU A 469 -26.11 -7.37 18.78
N LEU A 470 -26.17 -8.16 17.71
CA LEU A 470 -26.76 -7.72 16.43
C LEU A 470 -28.28 -7.98 16.37
N PRO A 471 -29.05 -7.09 15.71
CA PRO A 471 -30.51 -7.23 15.54
C PRO A 471 -30.88 -8.30 14.48
N LEU A 472 -30.28 -9.49 14.57
CA LEU A 472 -30.45 -10.58 13.60
C LEU A 472 -31.89 -11.09 13.50
N ARG A 473 -32.70 -10.94 14.56
CA ARG A 473 -34.11 -11.36 14.55
C ARG A 473 -35.01 -10.48 13.69
N GLN A 474 -34.62 -9.22 13.50
CA GLN A 474 -35.41 -8.23 12.76
C GLN A 474 -34.93 -8.12 11.29
N ALA A 475 -33.64 -8.39 11.05
CA ALA A 475 -33.06 -8.33 9.72
C ALA A 475 -33.66 -9.36 8.76
N ARG A 476 -34.04 -8.90 7.56
CA ARG A 476 -34.55 -9.72 6.46
C ARG A 476 -33.41 -10.25 5.60
N TRP A 477 -32.32 -9.49 5.51
CA TRP A 477 -31.12 -9.84 4.76
C TRP A 477 -29.85 -9.66 5.57
N VAL A 478 -28.92 -10.60 5.40
CA VAL A 478 -27.52 -10.44 5.78
C VAL A 478 -26.68 -10.48 4.51
N VAL A 479 -25.92 -9.41 4.25
CA VAL A 479 -25.04 -9.30 3.10
C VAL A 479 -23.58 -9.31 3.54
N LEU A 480 -22.79 -10.15 2.87
CA LEU A 480 -21.36 -10.33 3.15
C LEU A 480 -20.53 -9.84 1.98
N SER A 481 -19.88 -8.70 2.15
CA SER A 481 -19.02 -8.04 1.16
C SER A 481 -17.54 -8.04 1.53
N VAL A 482 -17.13 -8.85 2.52
CA VAL A 482 -15.74 -8.98 2.96
C VAL A 482 -14.93 -9.83 1.96
N PRO A 483 -13.80 -9.34 1.42
CA PRO A 483 -12.97 -10.10 0.49
C PRO A 483 -12.16 -11.23 1.17
N TYR A 484 -11.91 -12.32 0.41
CA TYR A 484 -11.19 -13.55 0.80
C TYR A 484 -9.87 -13.32 1.57
N ASP A 485 -9.15 -12.23 1.26
CA ASP A 485 -7.78 -12.00 1.73
C ASP A 485 -7.69 -11.32 3.11
N THR A 486 -8.82 -10.83 3.65
CA THR A 486 -8.81 -9.96 4.86
C THR A 486 -8.96 -10.75 6.16
N ILE A 487 -9.41 -11.99 6.09
CA ILE A 487 -9.70 -12.84 7.25
C ILE A 487 -9.03 -14.21 7.04
N LEU A 488 -7.70 -14.25 7.02
CA LEU A 488 -6.95 -15.51 7.11
C LEU A 488 -7.03 -16.04 8.54
N LEU A 489 -8.17 -16.67 8.86
CA LEU A 489 -8.36 -17.46 10.07
C LEU A 489 -8.65 -18.89 9.59
N THR A 490 -7.73 -19.81 9.88
CA THR A 490 -7.76 -21.27 9.68
C THR A 490 -7.61 -21.81 8.25
N GLU A 491 -7.16 -23.07 8.13
CA GLU A 491 -7.12 -23.88 6.88
C GLU A 491 -8.52 -24.09 6.24
N THR A 492 -9.56 -23.47 6.79
CA THR A 492 -10.96 -23.55 6.36
C THR A 492 -11.47 -22.16 5.98
N ASP A 493 -12.28 -22.09 4.90
CA ASP A 493 -12.77 -20.84 4.31
C ASP A 493 -13.44 -19.94 5.39
N PRO A 494 -12.97 -18.71 5.65
CA PRO A 494 -13.53 -17.83 6.69
C PRO A 494 -15.02 -17.52 6.47
N ARG A 495 -15.51 -17.60 5.22
CA ARG A 495 -16.93 -17.43 4.89
C ARG A 495 -17.74 -18.64 5.29
N SER A 496 -17.15 -19.84 5.32
CA SER A 496 -17.80 -21.05 5.85
C SER A 496 -17.98 -20.97 7.36
N GLY A 497 -16.98 -20.43 8.08
CA GLY A 497 -17.11 -20.14 9.51
C GLY A 497 -18.16 -19.09 9.81
N LEU A 498 -18.27 -18.08 8.95
CA LEU A 498 -19.25 -17.02 9.07
C LEU A 498 -20.68 -17.50 8.71
N LEU A 499 -20.81 -18.35 7.68
CA LEU A 499 -22.06 -19.04 7.36
C LEU A 499 -22.49 -19.97 8.48
N ALA A 500 -21.53 -20.70 9.08
CA ALA A 500 -21.76 -21.54 10.24
C ALA A 500 -22.19 -20.72 11.46
N ALA A 501 -21.61 -19.53 11.67
CA ALA A 501 -22.00 -18.61 12.73
C ALA A 501 -23.44 -18.11 12.54
N ILE A 502 -23.82 -17.66 11.33
CA ILE A 502 -25.19 -17.25 10.98
C ILE A 502 -26.18 -18.40 11.22
N ARG A 503 -25.83 -19.61 10.78
CA ARG A 503 -26.65 -20.82 10.98
C ARG A 503 -26.80 -21.19 12.45
N SER A 504 -25.72 -21.13 13.23
CA SER A 504 -25.74 -21.47 14.66
C SER A 504 -26.63 -20.52 15.48
N HIS A 505 -26.80 -19.27 15.02
CA HIS A 505 -27.69 -18.28 15.64
C HIS A 505 -29.14 -18.32 15.10
N LYS A 506 -29.50 -19.33 14.29
CA LYS A 506 -30.85 -19.54 13.74
C LYS A 506 -31.43 -18.30 13.02
N PHE A 507 -30.61 -17.61 12.24
CA PHE A 507 -31.09 -16.52 11.38
C PHE A 507 -32.15 -17.03 10.39
N GLY A 508 -33.33 -16.42 10.39
CA GLY A 508 -34.47 -16.82 9.55
C GLY A 508 -34.62 -16.03 8.25
N GLY A 509 -33.75 -15.04 8.01
CA GLY A 509 -33.74 -14.22 6.80
C GLY A 509 -32.88 -14.83 5.69
N ARG A 510 -32.67 -14.05 4.62
CA ARG A 510 -31.87 -14.46 3.44
C ARG A 510 -30.43 -13.99 3.55
N VAL A 511 -29.49 -14.79 3.04
CA VAL A 511 -28.05 -14.49 3.05
C VAL A 511 -27.57 -14.20 1.63
N ALA A 512 -26.96 -13.03 1.44
CA ALA A 512 -26.26 -12.68 0.21
C ALA A 512 -24.74 -12.66 0.43
N MET A 513 -23.96 -13.15 -0.52
CA MET A 513 -22.50 -13.08 -0.49
C MET A 513 -21.92 -12.55 -1.80
N ALA A 514 -20.95 -11.65 -1.69
CA ALA A 514 -20.17 -11.19 -2.83
C ALA A 514 -19.05 -12.18 -3.17
N ALA A 515 -18.96 -12.55 -4.45
CA ALA A 515 -17.87 -13.32 -5.03
C ALA A 515 -17.03 -12.43 -5.95
N ARG A 516 -15.73 -12.76 -6.07
CA ARG A 516 -14.77 -12.03 -6.91
C ARG A 516 -14.58 -12.68 -8.27
N SER A 517 -15.05 -13.92 -8.44
CA SER A 517 -14.96 -14.68 -9.69
C SER A 517 -16.12 -15.66 -9.83
N ASP A 518 -16.44 -16.03 -11.08
CA ASP A 518 -17.40 -17.08 -11.39
C ASP A 518 -17.12 -18.42 -10.70
N GLN A 519 -15.84 -18.79 -10.57
CA GLN A 519 -15.46 -20.04 -9.92
C GLN A 519 -15.80 -20.00 -8.43
N GLU A 520 -15.54 -18.87 -7.77
CA GLU A 520 -15.88 -18.65 -6.37
C GLU A 520 -17.39 -18.56 -6.17
N GLY A 521 -18.11 -17.90 -7.09
CA GLY A 521 -19.56 -17.83 -7.05
C GLY A 521 -20.24 -19.20 -7.18
N ARG A 522 -19.68 -20.10 -8.01
CA ARG A 522 -20.11 -21.50 -8.09
C ARG A 522 -19.89 -22.24 -6.77
N HIS A 523 -18.70 -22.11 -6.18
CA HIS A 523 -18.38 -22.76 -4.91
C HIS A 523 -19.31 -22.33 -3.77
N LEU A 524 -19.68 -21.04 -3.71
CA LEU A 524 -20.63 -20.52 -2.71
C LEU A 524 -22.06 -21.07 -2.91
N ARG A 525 -22.49 -21.26 -4.16
CA ARG A 525 -23.80 -21.88 -4.47
C ARG A 525 -23.79 -23.37 -4.08
N GLU A 526 -22.70 -24.06 -4.33
CA GLU A 526 -22.53 -25.49 -4.01
C GLU A 526 -22.42 -25.76 -2.50
N ALA A 527 -21.80 -24.85 -1.73
CA ALA A 527 -21.68 -24.97 -0.27
C ALA A 527 -23.03 -24.91 0.47
N GLY A 528 -24.07 -24.34 -0.19
CA GLY A 528 -25.44 -24.23 0.32
C GLY A 528 -25.59 -23.23 1.48
N GLY A 529 -26.80 -22.69 1.68
CA GLY A 529 -27.09 -21.67 2.72
C GLY A 529 -26.78 -20.23 2.32
N VAL A 530 -26.66 -19.99 1.02
CA VAL A 530 -26.53 -18.66 0.41
C VAL A 530 -27.70 -18.51 -0.53
N ASP A 531 -28.56 -17.53 -0.28
CA ASP A 531 -29.75 -17.28 -1.09
C ASP A 531 -29.43 -16.46 -2.35
N LEU A 532 -28.38 -15.63 -2.28
CA LEU A 532 -27.94 -14.79 -3.39
C LEU A 532 -26.41 -14.70 -3.45
N VAL A 533 -25.84 -15.01 -4.60
CA VAL A 533 -24.42 -14.75 -4.88
C VAL A 533 -24.32 -13.55 -5.80
N LEU A 534 -23.69 -12.48 -5.30
CA LEU A 534 -23.44 -11.24 -6.01
C LEU A 534 -22.08 -11.36 -6.71
N ASN A 535 -21.98 -11.02 -8.00
CA ASN A 535 -20.73 -11.04 -8.77
C ASN A 535 -20.40 -9.62 -9.25
N PRO A 536 -19.94 -8.71 -8.36
CA PRO A 536 -19.91 -7.27 -8.64
C PRO A 536 -19.12 -6.92 -9.92
N PHE A 537 -18.06 -7.67 -10.23
CA PHE A 537 -17.24 -7.44 -11.42
C PHE A 537 -17.92 -7.88 -12.72
N ASP A 538 -18.57 -9.04 -12.73
CA ASP A 538 -19.26 -9.55 -13.92
C ASP A 538 -20.56 -8.78 -14.15
N ASP A 539 -21.24 -8.39 -13.06
CA ASP A 539 -22.43 -7.55 -13.10
C ASP A 539 -22.11 -6.15 -13.66
N ALA A 540 -20.99 -5.54 -13.21
CA ALA A 540 -20.50 -4.28 -13.79
C ALA A 540 -20.15 -4.41 -15.27
N ALA A 541 -19.45 -5.47 -15.65
CA ALA A 541 -19.05 -5.68 -17.04
C ALA A 541 -20.27 -5.89 -17.95
N THR A 542 -21.28 -6.63 -17.47
CA THR A 542 -22.55 -6.82 -18.17
C THR A 542 -23.31 -5.50 -18.33
N SER A 543 -23.35 -4.66 -17.28
CA SER A 543 -23.96 -3.32 -17.35
C SER A 543 -23.22 -2.43 -18.35
N ALA A 544 -21.89 -2.39 -18.28
CA ALA A 544 -21.06 -1.63 -19.22
C ALA A 544 -21.27 -2.07 -20.68
N ALA A 545 -21.38 -3.38 -20.92
CA ALA A 545 -21.62 -3.91 -22.24
C ALA A 545 -23.00 -3.51 -22.78
N ARG A 546 -24.04 -3.54 -21.95
CA ARG A 546 -25.38 -3.04 -22.33
C ARG A 546 -25.36 -1.55 -22.68
N GLN A 547 -24.66 -0.74 -21.89
CA GLN A 547 -24.54 0.68 -22.20
C GLN A 547 -23.87 0.92 -23.54
N ILE A 548 -22.84 0.13 -23.89
CA ILE A 548 -22.19 0.22 -25.19
C ILE A 548 -23.16 -0.16 -26.32
N THR A 549 -23.95 -1.21 -26.15
CA THR A 549 -24.92 -1.63 -27.19
C THR A 549 -26.10 -0.67 -27.33
N ASP A 550 -26.58 -0.08 -26.23
CA ASP A 550 -27.68 0.89 -26.26
C ASP A 550 -27.24 2.19 -26.98
N LEU A 551 -25.95 2.53 -26.92
CA LEU A 551 -25.35 3.65 -27.67
C LEU A 551 -25.30 3.39 -29.20
N ASP A 552 -25.23 2.12 -29.63
CA ASP A 552 -25.23 1.75 -31.05
C ASP A 552 -26.64 1.78 -31.67
N GLU A 553 -27.70 1.43 -30.92
CA GLU A 553 -29.09 1.50 -31.43
C GLU A 553 -29.55 2.94 -31.71
N ASP A 554 -29.11 3.90 -30.90
CA ASP A 554 -29.37 5.33 -31.12
C ASP A 554 -28.60 5.91 -32.32
N CYS A 555 -27.48 5.29 -32.72
CA CYS A 555 -26.71 5.64 -33.92
C CYS A 555 -27.33 5.05 -35.20
N ILE A 556 -27.83 3.80 -35.14
CA ILE A 556 -28.40 3.09 -36.30
C ILE A 556 -29.75 3.69 -36.73
N THR A 557 -30.52 4.26 -35.80
CA THR A 557 -31.82 4.89 -36.09
C THR A 557 -31.73 6.22 -36.86
N GLN A 558 -30.53 6.81 -37.03
CA GLN A 558 -30.32 7.99 -37.87
C GLN A 558 -29.83 7.67 -39.29
N GLU A 559 -29.26 6.49 -39.55
CA GLU A 559 -28.65 6.15 -40.85
C GLU A 559 -29.42 5.10 -41.67
N ALA A 560 -30.39 4.37 -41.09
CA ALA A 560 -31.11 3.31 -41.76
C ALA A 560 -32.26 3.81 -42.67
N ALA A 561 -31.91 4.61 -43.68
CA ALA A 561 -32.77 4.89 -44.83
C ALA A 561 -32.12 4.48 -46.15
N THR A 562 -31.44 3.33 -46.24
CA THR A 562 -31.27 2.63 -47.52
C THR A 562 -31.02 1.13 -47.34
N LYS A 563 -31.85 0.35 -48.06
CA LYS A 563 -31.87 -1.10 -48.30
C LYS A 563 -30.55 -1.86 -48.15
N LEU A 564 -30.63 -3.11 -47.67
CA LEU A 564 -30.32 -4.32 -48.46
C LEU A 564 -30.66 -5.62 -47.72
N GLU A 565 -31.01 -6.63 -48.52
CA GLU A 565 -31.47 -7.97 -48.13
C GLU A 565 -30.35 -8.92 -47.65
N PRO A 566 -30.68 -10.00 -46.92
CA PRO A 566 -29.68 -10.85 -46.26
C PRO A 566 -29.17 -11.97 -47.17
N GLY A 567 -27.84 -12.14 -47.22
CA GLY A 567 -27.22 -13.29 -47.86
C GLY A 567 -25.69 -13.35 -47.74
N ALA A 568 -25.23 -14.45 -47.15
CA ALA A 568 -23.88 -15.04 -47.22
C ALA A 568 -22.80 -14.54 -46.24
N LEU A 569 -22.70 -15.25 -45.09
CA LEU A 569 -21.46 -15.44 -44.35
C LEU A 569 -20.46 -16.29 -45.17
N ALA A 570 -19.25 -15.77 -45.36
CA ALA A 570 -17.97 -16.39 -45.04
C ALA A 570 -16.84 -15.73 -45.86
N THR A 571 -15.65 -15.63 -45.25
CA THR A 571 -14.36 -15.18 -45.83
C THR A 571 -14.21 -13.70 -46.19
N ALA A 572 -13.92 -12.85 -45.20
CA ALA A 572 -13.21 -11.58 -45.41
C ALA A 572 -12.57 -11.07 -44.11
N ALA A 573 -11.41 -11.61 -43.73
CA ALA A 573 -10.52 -10.97 -42.78
C ALA A 573 -9.30 -10.44 -43.55
N SER A 574 -9.47 -9.31 -44.27
CA SER A 574 -8.33 -8.53 -44.77
C SER A 574 -8.66 -7.12 -45.30
N GLU A 575 -9.92 -6.70 -45.52
CA GLU A 575 -10.18 -5.40 -46.16
C GLU A 575 -11.28 -4.53 -45.53
N SER A 576 -11.91 -4.94 -44.42
CA SER A 576 -12.77 -4.03 -43.65
C SER A 576 -11.95 -3.33 -42.56
N GLN A 577 -11.88 -2.00 -42.63
CA GLN A 577 -11.34 -1.20 -41.53
C GLN A 577 -12.21 -1.43 -40.27
N PRO A 578 -11.60 -1.61 -39.08
CA PRO A 578 -12.34 -1.92 -37.87
C PRO A 578 -13.24 -0.74 -37.49
N GLN A 579 -14.52 -1.03 -37.20
CA GLN A 579 -15.44 0.01 -36.74
C GLN A 579 -15.19 0.35 -35.26
N VAL A 580 -14.75 -0.63 -34.46
CA VAL A 580 -14.45 -0.45 -33.03
C VAL A 580 -13.05 -0.94 -32.70
N ILE A 581 -12.29 -0.13 -31.96
CA ILE A 581 -11.00 -0.54 -31.39
C ILE A 581 -11.20 -0.83 -29.89
N ILE A 582 -10.71 -1.97 -29.41
CA ILE A 582 -10.72 -2.31 -27.98
C ILE A 582 -9.29 -2.24 -27.44
N ALA A 583 -9.02 -1.26 -26.57
CA ALA A 583 -7.76 -1.12 -25.86
C ALA A 583 -7.82 -1.86 -24.51
N GLY A 584 -7.07 -2.96 -24.42
CA GLY A 584 -7.10 -3.93 -23.32
C GLY A 584 -8.07 -5.08 -23.59
N TYR A 585 -7.56 -6.30 -23.66
CA TYR A 585 -8.32 -7.55 -23.87
C TYR A 585 -8.30 -8.45 -22.62
N GLY A 586 -8.34 -7.82 -21.45
CA GLY A 586 -8.62 -8.52 -20.20
C GLY A 586 -10.09 -8.94 -20.08
N ARG A 587 -10.54 -9.21 -18.85
CA ARG A 587 -11.92 -9.68 -18.56
C ARG A 587 -13.02 -8.82 -19.18
N VAL A 588 -12.92 -7.49 -19.05
CA VAL A 588 -13.93 -6.56 -19.57
C VAL A 588 -13.82 -6.45 -21.09
N GLY A 589 -12.60 -6.34 -21.63
CA GLY A 589 -12.37 -6.28 -23.08
C GLY A 589 -12.91 -7.49 -23.83
N SER A 590 -12.72 -8.71 -23.29
CA SER A 590 -13.26 -9.93 -23.88
C SER A 590 -14.79 -10.00 -23.84
N LEU A 591 -15.43 -9.46 -22.81
CA LEU A 591 -16.89 -9.40 -22.73
C LEU A 591 -17.46 -8.39 -23.73
N VAL A 592 -16.81 -7.24 -23.89
CA VAL A 592 -17.20 -6.24 -24.90
C VAL A 592 -17.05 -6.84 -26.31
N SER A 593 -15.95 -7.53 -26.59
CA SER A 593 -15.75 -8.19 -27.89
C SER A 593 -16.78 -9.27 -28.18
N ASP A 594 -17.20 -10.03 -27.17
CA ASP A 594 -18.27 -11.02 -27.32
C ASP A 594 -19.60 -10.35 -27.71
N MET A 595 -19.93 -9.19 -27.12
CA MET A 595 -21.14 -8.45 -27.50
C MET A 595 -21.04 -7.87 -28.90
N LEU A 596 -19.92 -7.23 -29.26
CA LEU A 596 -19.72 -6.72 -30.61
C LEU A 596 -19.83 -7.84 -31.66
N THR A 597 -19.30 -9.03 -31.35
CA THR A 597 -19.42 -10.21 -32.22
C THR A 597 -20.87 -10.65 -32.39
N ARG A 598 -21.68 -10.66 -31.31
CA ARG A 598 -23.11 -11.02 -31.35
C ARG A 598 -23.95 -10.05 -32.19
N HIS A 599 -23.56 -8.79 -32.22
CA HIS A 599 -24.22 -7.73 -32.99
C HIS A 599 -23.59 -7.51 -34.37
N GLU A 600 -22.71 -8.41 -34.82
CA GLU A 600 -22.04 -8.34 -36.14
C GLU A 600 -21.24 -7.04 -36.38
N VAL A 601 -20.76 -6.40 -35.31
CA VAL A 601 -19.95 -5.17 -35.37
C VAL A 601 -18.46 -5.53 -35.50
N PRO A 602 -17.78 -5.14 -36.59
CA PRO A 602 -16.35 -5.43 -36.78
C PRO A 602 -15.48 -4.67 -35.78
N TYR A 603 -14.63 -5.39 -35.05
CA TYR A 603 -13.69 -4.79 -34.08
C TYR A 603 -12.28 -5.35 -34.23
N ILE A 604 -11.32 -4.62 -33.65
CA ILE A 604 -9.97 -5.11 -33.41
C ILE A 604 -9.55 -4.82 -31.96
N ALA A 605 -9.00 -5.84 -31.30
CA ALA A 605 -8.50 -5.72 -29.94
C ALA A 605 -6.98 -5.52 -29.90
N LEU A 606 -6.50 -4.82 -28.87
CA LEU A 606 -5.10 -4.57 -28.60
C LEU A 606 -4.79 -4.88 -27.13
N ASP A 607 -3.76 -5.67 -26.86
CA ASP A 607 -3.28 -5.94 -25.50
C ASP A 607 -1.74 -6.03 -25.45
N ASN A 608 -1.16 -5.74 -24.29
CA ASN A 608 0.29 -5.76 -24.07
C ASN A 608 0.79 -7.08 -23.46
N ASP A 609 -0.10 -8.04 -23.19
CA ASP A 609 0.25 -9.40 -22.79
C ASP A 609 0.36 -10.32 -24.03
N SER A 610 1.60 -10.65 -24.40
CA SER A 610 1.90 -11.51 -25.55
C SER A 610 1.33 -12.93 -25.41
N THR A 611 1.20 -13.43 -24.18
CA THR A 611 0.67 -14.77 -23.92
C THR A 611 -0.84 -14.82 -24.11
N LEU A 612 -1.55 -13.78 -23.65
CA LEU A 612 -2.97 -13.60 -23.85
C LEU A 612 -3.29 -13.43 -25.34
N VAL A 613 -2.57 -12.54 -26.03
CA VAL A 613 -2.73 -12.32 -27.48
C VAL A 613 -2.52 -13.61 -28.26
N ALA A 614 -1.47 -14.37 -27.97
CA ALA A 614 -1.18 -15.63 -28.65
C ALA A 614 -2.24 -16.72 -28.39
N ARG A 615 -2.90 -16.69 -27.22
CA ARG A 615 -3.98 -17.62 -26.87
C ARG A 615 -5.28 -17.28 -27.60
N GLU A 616 -5.66 -16.01 -27.60
CA GLU A 616 -6.94 -15.57 -28.18
C GLU A 616 -6.88 -15.53 -29.71
N ARG A 617 -5.72 -15.19 -30.30
CA ARG A 617 -5.51 -15.31 -31.75
C ARG A 617 -5.68 -16.75 -32.24
N ARG A 618 -5.28 -17.76 -31.44
CA ARG A 618 -5.49 -19.18 -31.76
C ARG A 618 -6.98 -19.57 -31.80
N LYS A 619 -7.85 -18.80 -31.14
CA LYS A 619 -9.31 -18.99 -31.18
C LYS A 619 -9.98 -18.22 -32.33
N GLY A 620 -9.20 -17.51 -33.16
CA GLY A 620 -9.73 -16.70 -34.25
C GLY A 620 -10.15 -15.28 -33.84
N THR A 621 -9.86 -14.85 -32.60
CA THR A 621 -10.16 -13.49 -32.15
C THR A 621 -9.31 -12.45 -32.93
N PRO A 622 -9.92 -11.37 -33.46
CA PRO A 622 -9.19 -10.25 -34.06
C PRO A 622 -8.42 -9.44 -33.00
N ILE A 623 -7.20 -9.89 -32.65
CA ILE A 623 -6.36 -9.26 -31.60
C ILE A 623 -4.89 -9.07 -32.03
N LEU A 624 -4.33 -7.90 -31.68
CA LEU A 624 -2.92 -7.55 -31.86
C LEU A 624 -2.20 -7.35 -30.53
N TYR A 625 -0.88 -7.58 -30.55
CA TYR A 625 0.01 -7.25 -29.45
C TYR A 625 0.54 -5.83 -29.64
N GLY A 626 0.44 -4.99 -28.63
CA GLY A 626 1.02 -3.65 -28.65
C GLY A 626 0.56 -2.76 -27.49
N ASP A 627 1.20 -1.61 -27.37
CA ASP A 627 0.85 -0.61 -26.37
C ASP A 627 -0.19 0.35 -26.92
N ALA A 628 -1.37 0.37 -26.30
CA ALA A 628 -2.47 1.26 -26.67
C ALA A 628 -2.15 2.75 -26.42
N ALA A 629 -1.16 3.06 -25.57
CA ALA A 629 -0.74 4.44 -25.33
C ALA A 629 0.17 4.98 -26.45
N SER A 630 0.61 4.13 -27.39
CA SER A 630 1.43 4.52 -28.53
C SER A 630 0.56 5.05 -29.69
N PRO A 631 0.70 6.32 -30.10
CA PRO A 631 -0.02 6.86 -31.26
C PRO A 631 0.29 6.09 -32.55
N GLU A 632 1.53 5.62 -32.74
CA GLU A 632 1.90 4.82 -33.90
C GLU A 632 1.13 3.49 -33.99
N VAL A 633 0.85 2.87 -32.84
CA VAL A 633 0.10 1.61 -32.79
C VAL A 633 -1.38 1.85 -33.06
N LEU A 634 -1.95 2.91 -32.48
CA LEU A 634 -3.34 3.32 -32.76
C LEU A 634 -3.54 3.72 -34.23
N GLY A 635 -2.57 4.43 -34.82
CA GLY A 635 -2.57 4.79 -36.24
C GLY A 635 -2.58 3.57 -37.16
N ARG A 636 -1.76 2.55 -36.86
CA ARG A 636 -1.75 1.28 -37.61
C ARG A 636 -3.05 0.47 -37.48
N LEU A 637 -3.79 0.66 -36.38
CA LEU A 637 -5.10 0.05 -36.16
C LEU A 637 -6.23 0.78 -36.89
N GLY A 638 -5.94 1.90 -37.56
CA GLY A 638 -6.95 2.67 -38.28
C GLY A 638 -7.82 3.53 -37.37
N ILE A 639 -7.27 4.07 -36.27
CA ILE A 639 -8.03 4.94 -35.36
C ILE A 639 -8.68 6.14 -36.07
N ALA A 640 -8.05 6.65 -37.14
CA ALA A 640 -8.53 7.75 -37.97
C ALA A 640 -9.83 7.43 -38.77
N SER A 641 -10.24 6.16 -38.84
CA SER A 641 -11.49 5.75 -39.48
C SER A 641 -12.35 4.88 -38.56
N ALA A 642 -11.93 4.67 -37.31
CA ALA A 642 -12.72 3.98 -36.31
C ALA A 642 -13.93 4.83 -35.91
N LYS A 643 -15.07 4.18 -35.68
CA LYS A 643 -16.28 4.81 -35.16
C LYS A 643 -16.19 4.99 -33.64
N ALA A 644 -15.60 4.02 -32.95
CA ALA A 644 -15.45 4.06 -31.50
C ALA A 644 -14.14 3.42 -30.99
N LEU A 645 -13.69 3.90 -29.83
CA LEU A 645 -12.62 3.32 -29.04
C LEU A 645 -13.15 2.95 -27.65
N VAL A 646 -13.01 1.68 -27.28
CA VAL A 646 -13.33 1.18 -25.95
C VAL A 646 -12.05 0.94 -25.16
N VAL A 647 -11.86 1.64 -24.04
CA VAL A 647 -10.68 1.51 -23.19
C VAL A 647 -11.04 0.74 -21.92
N THR A 648 -10.57 -0.51 -21.78
CA THR A 648 -11.00 -1.40 -20.68
C THR A 648 -9.93 -1.69 -19.62
N MET A 649 -8.77 -1.03 -19.75
CA MET A 649 -7.61 -1.20 -18.88
C MET A 649 -7.90 -0.72 -17.45
N ALA A 650 -7.30 -1.37 -16.44
CA ALA A 650 -7.59 -1.09 -15.03
C ALA A 650 -6.71 0.01 -14.39
N SER A 651 -5.68 0.48 -15.09
CA SER A 651 -4.69 1.44 -14.56
C SER A 651 -5.03 2.86 -15.00
N PRO A 652 -5.46 3.77 -14.10
CA PRO A 652 -5.88 5.13 -14.48
C PRO A 652 -4.84 5.92 -15.29
N PRO A 653 -3.54 5.93 -14.93
CA PRO A 653 -2.53 6.65 -15.73
C PRO A 653 -2.42 6.12 -17.17
N VAL A 654 -2.63 4.81 -17.37
CA VAL A 654 -2.57 4.19 -18.69
C VAL A 654 -3.82 4.54 -19.49
N VAL A 655 -5.00 4.47 -18.88
CA VAL A 655 -6.26 4.86 -19.53
C VAL A 655 -6.21 6.33 -19.97
N GLU A 656 -5.78 7.23 -19.10
CA GLU A 656 -5.61 8.67 -19.41
C GLU A 656 -4.62 8.89 -20.57
N SER A 657 -3.51 8.13 -20.60
CA SER A 657 -2.52 8.20 -21.70
C SER A 657 -3.11 7.73 -23.03
N VAL A 658 -3.87 6.63 -23.03
CA VAL A 658 -4.54 6.08 -24.22
C VAL A 658 -5.57 7.07 -24.76
N VAL A 659 -6.41 7.65 -23.88
CA VAL A 659 -7.41 8.65 -24.28
C VAL A 659 -6.75 9.89 -24.88
N THR A 660 -5.65 10.36 -24.26
CA THR A 660 -4.90 11.51 -24.77
C THR A 660 -4.32 11.24 -26.16
N ALA A 661 -3.71 10.06 -26.35
CA ALA A 661 -3.18 9.65 -27.64
C ALA A 661 -4.29 9.53 -28.70
N ALA A 662 -5.44 8.95 -28.34
CA ALA A 662 -6.59 8.80 -29.23
C ALA A 662 -7.20 10.15 -29.65
N ARG A 663 -7.37 11.08 -28.71
CA ARG A 663 -7.89 12.43 -28.98
C ARG A 663 -6.95 13.27 -29.84
N ALA A 664 -5.63 13.05 -29.72
CA ALA A 664 -4.64 13.70 -30.57
C ALA A 664 -4.74 13.25 -32.03
N GLU A 665 -5.08 11.99 -32.28
CA GLU A 665 -5.25 11.41 -33.62
C GLU A 665 -6.64 11.73 -34.22
N GLN A 666 -7.71 11.59 -33.43
CA GLN A 666 -9.08 11.87 -33.87
C GLN A 666 -9.89 12.62 -32.80
N PRO A 667 -10.04 13.95 -32.92
CA PRO A 667 -10.73 14.78 -31.93
C PRO A 667 -12.18 14.38 -31.65
N ASP A 668 -12.92 13.92 -32.68
CA ASP A 668 -14.36 13.62 -32.59
C ASP A 668 -14.68 12.12 -32.38
N LEU A 669 -13.68 11.28 -32.08
CA LEU A 669 -13.88 9.83 -31.87
C LEU A 669 -14.84 9.55 -30.72
N VAL A 670 -15.73 8.56 -30.85
CA VAL A 670 -16.52 8.09 -29.70
C VAL A 670 -15.60 7.30 -28.78
N ILE A 671 -15.41 7.76 -27.55
CA ILE A 671 -14.54 7.08 -26.57
C ILE A 671 -15.37 6.66 -25.37
N VAL A 672 -15.44 5.35 -25.12
CA VAL A 672 -16.04 4.77 -23.91
C VAL A 672 -14.92 4.17 -23.06
N ALA A 673 -14.65 4.78 -21.92
CA ALA A 673 -13.54 4.39 -21.06
C ALA A 673 -14.04 3.80 -19.74
N ARG A 674 -13.48 2.66 -19.34
CA ARG A 674 -13.69 2.11 -18.01
C ARG A 674 -12.97 2.98 -16.99
N ALA A 675 -13.70 3.37 -15.96
CA ALA A 675 -13.15 3.95 -14.74
C ALA A 675 -13.31 2.96 -13.59
N ARG A 676 -12.41 3.01 -12.61
CA ARG A 676 -12.51 2.15 -11.42
C ARG A 676 -13.60 2.63 -10.46
N ASP A 677 -13.79 3.94 -10.37
CA ASP A 677 -14.68 4.66 -9.48
C ASP A 677 -14.91 6.10 -9.99
N ALA A 678 -15.61 6.92 -9.20
CA ALA A 678 -16.02 8.28 -9.58
C ALA A 678 -14.86 9.21 -9.92
N GLU A 679 -13.78 9.21 -9.14
CA GLU A 679 -12.71 10.21 -9.28
C GLU A 679 -11.91 10.06 -10.60
N PRO A 680 -11.46 8.85 -11.01
CA PRO A 680 -10.93 8.63 -12.35
C PRO A 680 -11.95 8.91 -13.46
N ALA A 681 -13.25 8.66 -13.23
CA ALA A 681 -14.28 8.96 -14.22
C ALA A 681 -14.37 10.47 -14.53
N VAL A 682 -14.30 11.32 -13.49
CA VAL A 682 -14.25 12.79 -13.65
C VAL A 682 -13.05 13.20 -14.50
N ARG A 683 -11.86 12.66 -14.22
CA ARG A 683 -10.65 12.97 -15.00
C ARG A 683 -10.77 12.55 -16.47
N LEU A 684 -11.44 11.44 -16.75
CA LEU A 684 -11.68 11.01 -18.12
C LEU A 684 -12.64 11.97 -18.85
N TYR A 685 -13.69 12.46 -18.18
CA TYR A 685 -14.55 13.50 -18.75
C TYR A 685 -13.84 14.84 -18.98
N ASP A 686 -12.83 15.17 -18.15
CA ASP A 686 -11.93 16.31 -18.37
C ASP A 686 -11.04 16.13 -19.62
N LEU A 687 -10.71 14.88 -19.97
CA LEU A 687 -10.04 14.49 -21.21
C LEU A 687 -11.01 14.32 -22.40
N ASP A 688 -12.25 14.76 -22.23
CA ASP A 688 -13.29 14.78 -23.26
C ASP A 688 -13.65 13.39 -23.80
N VAL A 689 -13.68 12.35 -22.96
CA VAL A 689 -14.29 11.07 -23.35
C VAL A 689 -15.80 11.22 -23.55
N THR A 690 -16.37 10.44 -24.45
CA THR A 690 -17.82 10.43 -24.71
C THR A 690 -18.56 9.86 -23.50
N ASP A 691 -18.07 8.76 -22.94
CA ASP A 691 -18.58 8.23 -21.69
C ASP A 691 -17.48 7.57 -20.84
N ALA A 692 -17.59 7.74 -19.52
CA ALA A 692 -16.72 7.09 -18.55
C ALA A 692 -17.56 6.17 -17.68
N VAL A 693 -17.33 4.85 -17.78
CA VAL A 693 -18.14 3.83 -17.09
C VAL A 693 -17.46 3.45 -15.77
N PRO A 694 -17.95 3.93 -14.60
CA PRO A 694 -17.32 3.65 -13.32
C PRO A 694 -17.76 2.26 -12.84
N GLU A 695 -16.84 1.31 -12.88
CA GLU A 695 -17.08 -0.11 -12.57
C GLU A 695 -17.80 -0.32 -11.24
N ALA A 696 -17.35 0.35 -10.18
CA ALA A 696 -17.97 0.21 -8.85
C ALA A 696 -19.42 0.73 -8.82
N ILE A 697 -19.71 1.81 -9.56
CA ILE A 697 -21.05 2.40 -9.60
C ILE A 697 -21.97 1.50 -10.43
N GLU A 698 -21.53 1.05 -11.60
CA GLU A 698 -22.33 0.17 -12.45
C GLU A 698 -22.59 -1.21 -11.83
N ALA A 699 -21.59 -1.80 -11.17
CA ALA A 699 -21.78 -3.00 -10.35
C ALA A 699 -22.94 -2.82 -9.37
N SER A 700 -22.92 -1.68 -8.65
CA SER A 700 -23.88 -1.40 -7.60
C SER A 700 -25.29 -1.17 -8.15
N LEU A 701 -25.42 -0.54 -9.32
CA LEU A 701 -26.72 -0.29 -9.97
C LEU A 701 -27.32 -1.58 -10.51
N GLN A 702 -26.53 -2.43 -11.16
CA GLN A 702 -26.99 -3.71 -11.68
C GLN A 702 -27.41 -4.67 -10.55
N LEU A 703 -26.70 -4.64 -9.43
CA LEU A 703 -27.06 -5.42 -8.25
C LEU A 703 -28.28 -4.86 -7.51
N SER A 704 -28.42 -3.54 -7.45
CA SER A 704 -29.63 -2.89 -6.94
C SER A 704 -30.84 -3.29 -7.78
N GLU A 705 -30.70 -3.30 -9.11
CA GLU A 705 -31.74 -3.81 -10.02
C GLU A 705 -32.11 -5.26 -9.67
N ALA A 706 -31.11 -6.14 -9.57
CA ALA A 706 -31.33 -7.56 -9.26
C ALA A 706 -32.03 -7.75 -7.90
N ILE A 707 -31.62 -7.02 -6.86
CA ILE A 707 -32.22 -7.11 -5.53
C ILE A 707 -33.65 -6.56 -5.54
N LEU A 708 -33.87 -5.37 -6.12
CA LEU A 708 -35.19 -4.73 -6.19
C LEU A 708 -36.22 -5.59 -6.92
N VAL A 709 -35.82 -6.25 -8.01
CA VAL A 709 -36.67 -7.22 -8.71
C VAL A 709 -36.99 -8.42 -7.82
N ASN A 710 -36.00 -9.01 -7.17
CA ASN A 710 -36.17 -10.23 -6.38
C ASN A 710 -36.91 -10.05 -5.05
N ILE A 711 -37.02 -8.81 -4.56
CA ILE A 711 -37.85 -8.46 -3.39
C ILE A 711 -39.26 -8.00 -3.78
N GLY A 712 -39.64 -8.12 -5.05
CA GLY A 712 -41.01 -7.99 -5.54
C GLY A 712 -41.38 -6.63 -6.14
N ILE A 713 -40.40 -5.75 -6.41
CA ILE A 713 -40.68 -4.48 -7.09
C ILE A 713 -40.94 -4.74 -8.58
N PRO A 714 -42.00 -4.17 -9.18
CA PRO A 714 -42.30 -4.36 -10.60
C PRO A 714 -41.14 -3.92 -11.48
N MET A 715 -40.71 -4.80 -12.39
CA MET A 715 -39.55 -4.62 -13.27
C MET A 715 -39.51 -3.24 -13.95
N GLY A 716 -40.63 -2.77 -14.49
CA GLY A 716 -40.70 -1.45 -15.15
C GLY A 716 -40.35 -0.27 -14.24
N ARG A 717 -40.71 -0.34 -12.95
CA ARG A 717 -40.33 0.68 -11.96
C ARG A 717 -38.84 0.57 -11.60
N VAL A 718 -38.32 -0.64 -11.48
CA VAL A 718 -36.91 -0.86 -11.20
C VAL A 718 -36.06 -0.31 -12.33
N ILE A 719 -36.33 -0.70 -13.58
CA ILE A 719 -35.60 -0.23 -14.76
C ILE A 719 -35.63 1.30 -14.85
N ALA A 720 -36.79 1.94 -14.64
CA ALA A 720 -36.92 3.39 -14.65
C ALA A 720 -36.11 4.07 -13.53
N SER A 721 -36.14 3.52 -12.30
CA SER A 721 -35.38 4.06 -11.17
C SER A 721 -33.86 3.93 -11.36
N ILE A 722 -33.40 2.80 -11.90
CA ILE A 722 -31.99 2.53 -12.17
C ILE A 722 -31.51 3.43 -13.31
N HIS A 723 -32.29 3.60 -14.38
CA HIS A 723 -31.98 4.54 -15.46
C HIS A 723 -31.91 5.99 -14.96
N GLY A 724 -32.93 6.46 -14.22
CA GLY A 724 -32.91 7.81 -13.67
C GLY A 724 -31.70 8.06 -12.77
N LYS A 725 -31.29 7.05 -12.00
CA LYS A 725 -30.10 7.13 -11.15
C LYS A 725 -28.80 7.12 -11.95
N ARG A 726 -28.70 6.33 -13.04
CA ARG A 726 -27.58 6.37 -13.98
C ARG A 726 -27.38 7.79 -14.54
N ASP A 727 -28.46 8.43 -14.98
CA ASP A 727 -28.41 9.79 -15.51
C ASP A 727 -27.97 10.83 -14.47
N GLU A 728 -28.38 10.67 -13.22
CA GLU A 728 -27.94 11.52 -12.12
C GLU A 728 -26.42 11.40 -11.89
N PHE A 729 -25.88 10.18 -11.88
CA PHE A 729 -24.43 9.97 -11.75
C PHE A 729 -23.66 10.53 -12.93
N ARG A 730 -24.13 10.27 -14.15
CA ARG A 730 -23.48 10.79 -15.36
C ARG A 730 -23.39 12.32 -15.31
N LYS A 731 -24.48 13.01 -14.95
CA LYS A 731 -24.49 14.48 -14.78
C LYS A 731 -23.56 14.96 -13.67
N ALA A 732 -23.53 14.26 -12.54
CA ALA A 732 -22.66 14.63 -11.43
C ALA A 732 -21.16 14.47 -11.76
N LEU A 733 -20.80 13.46 -12.56
CA LEU A 733 -19.42 13.16 -12.94
C LEU A 733 -18.91 14.05 -14.09
N GLN A 734 -19.79 14.46 -15.01
CA GLN A 734 -19.41 15.33 -16.14
C GLN A 734 -19.08 16.77 -15.71
N GLY A 735 -19.60 17.22 -14.55
CA GLY A 735 -19.43 18.60 -14.07
C GLY A 735 -20.06 19.66 -15.01
N PRO A 736 -20.05 20.94 -14.62
CA PRO A 736 -20.46 22.04 -15.49
C PRO A 736 -19.39 22.32 -16.57
N ASP A 737 -19.82 22.38 -17.83
CA ASP A 737 -18.95 22.57 -19.00
C ASP A 737 -18.17 23.90 -18.97
N LYS A 738 -16.90 23.90 -19.41
CA LYS A 738 -16.02 25.09 -19.44
C LYS A 738 -16.51 26.19 -20.41
N ASN A 739 -17.45 25.88 -21.30
CA ASN A 739 -17.99 26.80 -22.32
C ASN A 739 -19.50 27.08 -22.20
N GLY A 740 -20.17 26.66 -21.13
CA GLY A 740 -21.58 27.01 -20.87
C GLY A 740 -22.59 26.44 -21.88
N ARG A 741 -22.23 25.41 -22.66
CA ARG A 741 -23.17 24.65 -23.49
C ARG A 741 -23.36 23.27 -22.87
N THR A 742 -24.61 22.81 -22.80
CA THR A 742 -24.91 21.42 -22.47
C THR A 742 -24.22 20.53 -23.51
N ARG A 743 -23.19 19.77 -23.12
CA ARG A 743 -22.62 18.71 -23.97
C ARG A 743 -23.79 17.85 -24.44
N ARG A 744 -23.87 17.57 -25.75
CA ARG A 744 -25.00 16.87 -26.37
C ARG A 744 -25.26 15.58 -25.59
N ALA A 745 -26.29 15.58 -24.76
CA ALA A 745 -26.85 14.35 -24.22
C ALA A 745 -27.38 13.55 -25.41
N ILE A 746 -27.03 12.28 -25.47
CA ILE A 746 -27.75 11.32 -26.30
C ILE A 746 -29.19 11.33 -25.76
N ARG A 747 -30.09 11.90 -26.56
CA ARG A 747 -31.51 11.99 -26.22
C ARG A 747 -32.09 10.58 -26.37
N THR A 748 -32.22 9.86 -25.27
CA THR A 748 -33.07 8.67 -25.23
C THR A 748 -34.52 9.12 -25.44
N SER A 749 -35.13 8.57 -26.48
CA SER A 749 -36.48 8.93 -26.93
C SER A 749 -37.54 8.35 -25.99
N SER A 750 -37.91 9.07 -24.94
CA SER A 750 -39.16 8.81 -24.21
C SER A 750 -40.21 9.82 -24.64
N THR A 751 -41.07 9.41 -25.56
CA THR A 751 -42.29 10.10 -25.97
C THR A 751 -43.15 10.37 -24.73
N GLN A 752 -43.23 11.64 -24.30
CA GLN A 752 -44.24 12.08 -23.35
C GLN A 752 -45.58 12.13 -24.09
N THR A 753 -46.39 11.08 -23.95
CA THR A 753 -47.83 11.20 -24.20
C THR A 753 -48.43 11.93 -23.00
N GLU A 754 -48.56 13.25 -23.11
CA GLU A 754 -49.35 14.07 -22.18
C GLU A 754 -50.81 13.62 -22.28
N HIS A 755 -51.24 12.75 -21.36
CA HIS A 755 -52.66 12.57 -21.07
C HIS A 755 -53.09 13.74 -20.17
N GLU A 756 -53.57 14.79 -20.82
CA GLU A 756 -54.23 15.93 -20.18
C GLU A 756 -55.53 15.43 -19.52
N VAL A 757 -55.52 15.26 -18.21
CA VAL A 757 -56.72 14.96 -17.41
C VAL A 757 -57.52 16.25 -17.27
N ARG A 758 -58.55 16.38 -18.11
CA ARG A 758 -59.61 17.38 -17.98
C ARG A 758 -60.32 17.21 -16.63
N PRO A 759 -60.51 18.27 -15.82
CA PRO A 759 -61.32 18.16 -14.61
C PRO A 759 -62.79 18.26 -14.99
N ASP A 760 -63.50 17.14 -14.90
CA ASP A 760 -64.97 17.14 -14.92
C ASP A 760 -65.48 17.53 -13.52
N ARG A 761 -66.00 18.75 -13.41
CA ARG A 761 -66.82 19.18 -12.28
C ARG A 761 -68.03 19.90 -12.85
N ARG A 762 -69.20 19.32 -12.52
CA ARG A 762 -70.57 19.86 -12.39
C ARG A 762 -71.53 18.92 -13.14
N HIS A 763 -72.63 18.44 -12.59
CA HIS A 763 -73.33 18.59 -11.31
C HIS A 763 -74.37 17.45 -11.30
N GLU A 764 -74.78 16.99 -10.11
CA GLU A 764 -76.03 16.23 -9.90
C GLU A 764 -76.15 14.83 -10.51
#